data_AF-A0A972QD77-F1
#
_entry.id   AF-A0A972QD77-F1
#
_cell.length_a   1.000
_cell.length_b   1.000
_cell.length_c   1.000
_cell.angle_alpha   90.00
_cell.angle_beta   90.00
_cell.angle_gamma   90.00
#
_symmetry.space_group_name_H-M   'P 1'
#
loop_
_entity.id
_entity.type
_entity.pdbx_description
1 polymer ?
#
loop_
_entity_poly.entity_id
_entity_poly.type
_entity_poly.pdbx_seq_one_letter_code
_entity_poly.pdbx_strand_id
1 'polypeptide(L)'
;MKRKHRIIKISLLLIIMFASLCLFGCVAVGKKTAIISDIKIAFKGTYKVDPYMEKNMPRTVAILPFIDESKSQKGTEIVRRGFYNHISSLPYKDMELFRVDHLLRKAGLDDPVTISNTSPEALKEILNVDAVIFGTISNFDKFFAGIYSQVSVGAEIKMYDTKGHFLWKGKHVARIHEGGISTTPVGIVASIIAAAMNIRDIQLLRACDDLFREMVKTIPAVKYAEALRKPHIEMLAQDSKGEPRKAGDIIKVALKGDPGMQAWFDMGGFKKGIDMEEVEPGGYVGSYRVVPGDNIKDVVVTGYLSDDAGNTTSWVDATRTVTLDTTPPNAPKNLTATSRDNRVVLSWDKNTEDDLSGYIVYRSDTPLSGFKNIGQTEFTGFEDENAINLTTCYYKISAIDLAGNESSNDGPVTGTAVPPGPTYVKGNLEKNTIWYAGASPYIIEDTVIVSERCSLLIEPGTIIKSSGGGLVIRGGIIASGGKTQVITFLSSNESVGENVGESVWEGILFDSVKGDKNLLAFCRIKDAATGVEIKSSSPEIRNCEFVKNDIGIKIIGGFSNPQIEECIIHDNSSTGIEIIDGARVSITNNRINNNNAGLLIQDAGSVSVKGNLIINNKGCGIVVKNSQAAISKNNIYDNTPSDMEGAFHGKAADADDNWWGKADWHDLLSNTTGRINIKTILDGPYPDGKPIAIPVITENPGGRIDTDSILAFSDSPYRITNDLILDNGATLYIQPGVMLLFDKQFSIIAKNGGVAARGTKDNPIIFTSSGSSPSPGDYRHAVCFSEPTKVSSFFKYCKFEYATTAIDVRHGMPE
;
A
#
# COMPACT_ATOMS: atom_id res chain seq x y z
N MET A 1 50.80 -4.47 -44.08
CA MET A 1 51.83 -4.85 -43.09
C MET A 1 51.52 -4.50 -41.61
N LYS A 2 50.24 -4.38 -41.19
CA LYS A 2 49.88 -4.13 -39.76
C LYS A 2 48.86 -5.14 -39.15
N ARG A 3 48.59 -6.26 -39.82
CA ARG A 3 47.72 -7.35 -39.30
C ARG A 3 48.45 -8.64 -38.88
N LYS A 4 49.74 -8.82 -39.25
CA LYS A 4 50.54 -10.00 -38.85
C LYS A 4 51.26 -9.88 -37.49
N HIS A 5 51.28 -8.70 -36.85
CA HIS A 5 52.00 -8.46 -35.58
C HIS A 5 51.12 -8.56 -34.32
N ARG A 6 49.78 -8.60 -34.42
CA ARG A 6 48.88 -8.77 -33.26
C ARG A 6 48.56 -10.24 -32.94
N ILE A 7 48.55 -11.10 -33.95
CA ILE A 7 48.28 -12.54 -33.77
C ILE A 7 49.48 -13.26 -33.11
N ILE A 8 50.70 -12.82 -33.38
CA ILE A 8 51.92 -13.42 -32.80
C ILE A 8 52.10 -13.10 -31.31
N LYS A 9 51.62 -11.94 -30.81
CA LYS A 9 51.69 -11.59 -29.39
C LYS A 9 50.66 -12.33 -28.51
N ILE A 10 49.50 -12.69 -29.06
CA ILE A 10 48.46 -13.43 -28.33
C ILE A 10 48.81 -14.92 -28.27
N SER A 11 49.37 -15.49 -29.33
CA SER A 11 49.85 -16.88 -29.32
C SER A 11 51.08 -17.07 -28.42
N LEU A 12 51.97 -16.08 -28.28
CA LEU A 12 53.12 -16.18 -27.36
C LEU A 12 52.70 -16.06 -25.89
N LEU A 13 51.66 -15.28 -25.57
CA LEU A 13 51.11 -15.19 -24.21
C LEU A 13 50.36 -16.47 -23.79
N LEU A 14 49.63 -17.09 -24.72
CA LEU A 14 48.95 -18.38 -24.49
C LEU A 14 49.92 -19.55 -24.36
N ILE A 15 51.04 -19.55 -25.11
CA ILE A 15 52.09 -20.58 -24.99
C ILE A 15 52.88 -20.42 -23.68
N ILE A 16 53.11 -19.20 -23.18
CA ILE A 16 53.74 -18.97 -21.87
C ILE A 16 52.79 -19.33 -20.71
N MET A 17 51.47 -19.11 -20.86
CA MET A 17 50.47 -19.60 -19.90
C MET A 17 50.34 -21.14 -19.90
N PHE A 18 50.39 -21.79 -21.08
CA PHE A 18 50.33 -23.26 -21.16
C PHE A 18 51.64 -23.93 -20.71
N ALA A 19 52.80 -23.32 -20.96
CA ALA A 19 54.09 -23.82 -20.46
C ALA A 19 54.21 -23.70 -18.93
N SER A 20 53.55 -22.72 -18.30
CA SER A 20 53.48 -22.61 -16.85
C SER A 20 52.50 -23.60 -16.20
N LEU A 21 51.55 -24.16 -16.95
CA LEU A 21 50.57 -25.15 -16.47
C LEU A 21 51.01 -26.61 -16.70
N CYS A 22 52.01 -26.87 -17.56
CA CYS A 22 52.53 -28.21 -17.82
C CYS A 22 53.87 -28.53 -17.13
N LEU A 23 54.41 -27.64 -16.30
CA LEU A 23 55.69 -27.83 -15.58
C LEU A 23 55.57 -28.38 -14.14
N PHE A 24 54.37 -28.80 -13.71
CA PHE A 24 54.17 -29.53 -12.43
C PHE A 24 53.65 -30.97 -12.63
N GLY A 25 54.03 -31.63 -13.74
CA GLY A 25 53.52 -32.95 -14.08
C GLY A 25 54.54 -33.87 -14.73
N CYS A 26 55.72 -34.03 -14.15
CA CYS A 26 56.57 -35.23 -14.27
C CYS A 26 57.84 -35.04 -13.45
N VAL A 27 57.86 -35.51 -12.21
CA VAL A 27 59.13 -35.90 -11.58
C VAL A 27 59.28 -37.40 -11.78
N ALA A 28 60.22 -37.73 -12.67
CA ALA A 28 60.69 -39.06 -12.91
C ALA A 28 61.24 -39.69 -11.62
N VAL A 29 60.97 -40.98 -11.47
CA VAL A 29 61.52 -41.85 -10.43
C VAL A 29 63.05 -41.80 -10.48
N GLY A 30 63.66 -41.16 -9.48
CA GLY A 30 65.10 -41.11 -9.25
C GLY A 30 65.41 -41.51 -7.81
N LYS A 31 66.19 -42.57 -7.64
CA LYS A 31 66.59 -43.13 -6.34
C LYS A 31 67.26 -42.09 -5.44
N LYS A 32 66.93 -42.17 -4.14
CA LYS A 32 67.41 -41.40 -2.98
C LYS A 32 66.78 -40.00 -2.82
N THR A 33 65.60 -39.97 -2.24
CA THR A 33 65.14 -38.83 -1.46
C THR A 33 64.96 -39.30 -0.03
N ALA A 34 65.73 -38.70 0.87
CA ALA A 34 65.70 -39.01 2.29
C ALA A 34 64.27 -38.88 2.83
N ILE A 35 63.89 -39.86 3.64
CA ILE A 35 62.73 -39.81 4.54
C ILE A 35 62.90 -38.54 5.38
N ILE A 36 62.15 -37.48 5.07
CA ILE A 36 61.99 -36.37 6.00
C ILE A 36 60.92 -36.82 6.98
N SER A 37 61.39 -37.17 8.17
CA SER A 37 60.60 -37.51 9.34
C SER A 37 59.60 -36.40 9.69
N ASP A 38 58.44 -36.82 10.18
CA ASP A 38 57.40 -36.04 10.86
C ASP A 38 57.81 -34.63 11.29
N ILE A 39 57.30 -33.62 10.58
CA ILE A 39 57.17 -32.27 11.15
C ILE A 39 55.79 -32.20 11.83
N LYS A 40 55.63 -32.98 12.91
CA LYS A 40 54.76 -32.59 14.02
C LYS A 40 55.46 -31.41 14.71
N ILE A 41 55.16 -30.18 14.31
CA ILE A 41 55.43 -29.04 15.20
C ILE A 41 54.48 -29.19 16.37
N ALA A 42 54.97 -29.84 17.42
CA ALA A 42 54.28 -30.07 18.67
C ALA A 42 54.08 -28.73 19.40
N PHE A 43 52.90 -28.13 19.29
CA PHE A 43 52.36 -27.34 20.38
C PHE A 43 51.61 -28.30 21.31
N LYS A 44 52.25 -28.65 22.43
CA LYS A 44 51.63 -29.49 23.47
C LYS A 44 50.54 -28.68 24.15
N GLY A 45 49.30 -29.17 24.11
CA GLY A 45 48.26 -28.68 25.01
C GLY A 45 48.74 -28.76 26.46
N THR A 46 48.30 -27.80 27.28
CA THR A 46 48.56 -27.83 28.71
C THR A 46 47.33 -28.38 29.41
N TYR A 47 47.50 -29.49 30.14
CA TYR A 47 46.44 -30.17 30.87
C TYR A 47 46.80 -30.20 32.35
N LYS A 48 45.84 -29.92 33.21
CA LYS A 48 46.00 -29.96 34.66
C LYS A 48 44.83 -30.72 35.25
N VAL A 49 45.11 -31.86 35.88
CA VAL A 49 44.18 -32.58 36.76
C VAL A 49 44.50 -32.15 38.18
N ASP A 50 43.49 -31.74 38.96
CA ASP A 50 43.70 -31.50 40.38
C ASP A 50 43.69 -32.83 41.16
N PRO A 51 44.63 -33.10 42.08
CA PRO A 51 44.60 -34.29 42.92
C PRO A 51 43.27 -34.46 43.69
N TYR A 52 42.54 -33.37 43.96
CA TYR A 52 41.21 -33.40 44.56
C TYR A 52 40.20 -34.21 43.71
N MET A 53 40.34 -34.22 42.37
CA MET A 53 39.47 -34.93 41.45
C MET A 53 39.53 -36.46 41.60
N GLU A 54 40.70 -37.03 41.93
CA GLU A 54 40.86 -38.48 42.08
C GLU A 54 40.00 -39.07 43.21
N LYS A 55 39.72 -38.25 44.24
CA LYS A 55 38.90 -38.63 45.40
C LYS A 55 37.44 -38.14 45.31
N ASN A 56 37.15 -37.19 44.43
CA ASN A 56 35.86 -36.50 44.33
C ASN A 56 35.36 -36.44 42.88
N MET A 57 35.35 -37.59 42.19
CA MET A 57 34.95 -37.65 40.79
C MET A 57 33.44 -37.39 40.62
N PRO A 58 33.00 -36.43 39.79
CA PRO A 58 31.59 -36.14 39.56
C PRO A 58 30.92 -37.28 38.80
N ARG A 59 29.61 -37.48 39.01
CA ARG A 59 28.82 -38.45 38.21
C ARG A 59 28.01 -37.74 37.13
N THR A 60 27.55 -36.54 37.41
CA THR A 60 26.75 -35.70 36.50
C THR A 60 27.50 -34.42 36.15
N VAL A 61 27.48 -34.03 34.87
CA VAL A 61 28.16 -32.83 34.38
C VAL A 61 27.25 -31.97 33.50
N ALA A 62 27.37 -30.65 33.60
CA ALA A 62 26.72 -29.72 32.67
C ALA A 62 27.77 -28.85 31.96
N ILE A 63 27.66 -28.77 30.63
CA ILE A 63 28.53 -27.93 29.80
C ILE A 63 27.84 -26.60 29.56
N LEU A 64 28.41 -25.54 30.10
CA LEU A 64 27.86 -24.18 30.01
C LEU A 64 28.15 -23.54 28.65
N PRO A 65 27.44 -22.47 28.27
CA PRO A 65 27.78 -21.66 27.10
C PRO A 65 29.24 -21.18 27.16
N PHE A 66 29.99 -21.35 26.06
CA PHE A 66 31.39 -20.93 25.99
C PHE A 66 31.49 -19.42 25.71
N ILE A 67 32.60 -18.82 26.12
CA ILE A 67 32.93 -17.42 25.78
C ILE A 67 33.85 -17.43 24.55
N ASP A 68 33.57 -16.56 23.58
CA ASP A 68 34.39 -16.42 22.39
C ASP A 68 35.34 -15.20 22.47
N GLU A 69 36.63 -15.45 22.67
CA GLU A 69 37.69 -14.43 22.68
C GLU A 69 38.41 -14.32 21.34
N SER A 70 38.06 -15.18 20.36
CA SER A 70 38.77 -15.29 19.07
C SER A 70 38.44 -14.17 18.07
N LYS A 71 37.49 -13.28 18.42
CA LYS A 71 36.88 -12.23 17.56
C LYS A 71 36.09 -12.76 16.36
N SER A 72 35.88 -14.07 16.27
CA SER A 72 35.06 -14.70 15.23
C SER A 72 33.63 -14.89 15.73
N GLN A 73 32.65 -14.15 15.20
CA GLN A 73 31.26 -14.15 15.71
C GLN A 73 30.46 -15.47 15.53
N LYS A 74 31.09 -16.60 15.16
CA LYS A 74 30.38 -17.85 14.78
C LYS A 74 30.96 -19.14 15.37
N GLY A 75 31.98 -19.09 16.24
CA GLY A 75 32.68 -20.29 16.71
C GLY A 75 32.09 -20.97 17.95
N THR A 76 31.29 -20.24 18.73
CA THR A 76 30.91 -20.61 20.09
C THR A 76 30.12 -21.90 20.19
N GLU A 77 29.11 -22.03 19.35
CA GLU A 77 28.22 -23.18 19.35
C GLU A 77 28.91 -24.45 18.81
N ILE A 78 29.70 -24.31 17.74
CA ILE A 78 30.44 -25.41 17.10
C ILE A 78 31.44 -26.01 18.10
N VAL A 79 32.21 -25.17 18.79
CA VAL A 79 33.25 -25.61 19.73
C VAL A 79 32.63 -26.20 21.01
N ARG A 80 31.53 -25.63 21.51
CA ARG A 80 30.80 -26.18 22.67
C ARG A 80 30.21 -27.57 22.37
N ARG A 81 29.54 -27.72 21.22
CA ARG A 81 28.94 -28.99 20.79
C ARG A 81 30.00 -30.02 20.43
N GLY A 82 31.10 -29.59 19.83
CA GLY A 82 32.28 -30.43 19.60
C GLY A 82 32.80 -31.04 20.92
N PHE A 83 32.94 -30.23 21.97
CA PHE A 83 33.36 -30.75 23.28
C PHE A 83 32.30 -31.67 23.91
N TYR A 84 31.02 -31.31 23.83
CA TYR A 84 29.89 -32.11 24.31
C TYR A 84 29.89 -33.52 23.70
N ASN A 85 30.05 -33.61 22.38
CA ASN A 85 30.08 -34.88 21.66
C ASN A 85 31.27 -35.78 22.07
N HIS A 86 32.38 -35.19 22.50
CA HIS A 86 33.53 -35.97 22.98
C HIS A 86 33.38 -36.40 24.43
N ILE A 87 32.86 -35.53 25.32
CA ILE A 87 32.71 -35.87 26.74
C ILE A 87 31.61 -36.91 26.97
N SER A 88 30.60 -36.98 26.10
CA SER A 88 29.53 -37.99 26.16
C SER A 88 30.04 -39.43 25.94
N SER A 89 31.24 -39.59 25.38
CA SER A 89 31.93 -40.87 25.26
C SER A 89 32.56 -41.35 26.58
N LEU A 90 32.72 -40.46 27.56
CA LEU A 90 33.20 -40.81 28.90
C LEU A 90 32.03 -41.29 29.79
N PRO A 91 32.28 -42.09 30.85
CA PRO A 91 31.25 -42.64 31.73
C PRO A 91 30.67 -41.61 32.72
N TYR A 92 30.45 -40.36 32.27
CA TYR A 92 29.70 -39.33 32.99
C TYR A 92 28.26 -39.29 32.48
N LYS A 93 27.33 -38.85 33.33
CA LYS A 93 25.96 -38.51 32.90
C LYS A 93 25.90 -37.02 32.58
N ASP A 94 26.07 -36.67 31.32
CA ASP A 94 25.96 -35.30 30.82
C ASP A 94 24.49 -34.85 30.70
N MET A 95 24.23 -33.58 31.00
CA MET A 95 22.95 -32.93 30.74
C MET A 95 22.88 -32.42 29.30
N GLU A 96 21.76 -32.66 28.61
CA GLU A 96 21.58 -32.22 27.23
C GLU A 96 21.72 -30.69 27.10
N LEU A 97 22.45 -30.22 26.08
CA LEU A 97 22.76 -28.80 25.93
C LEU A 97 21.50 -27.90 25.89
N PHE A 98 20.44 -28.33 25.19
CA PHE A 98 19.18 -27.57 25.16
C PHE A 98 18.52 -27.47 26.53
N ARG A 99 18.71 -28.48 27.39
CA ARG A 99 18.17 -28.50 28.75
C ARG A 99 18.95 -27.55 29.65
N VAL A 100 20.28 -27.52 29.51
CA VAL A 100 21.16 -26.54 30.18
C VAL A 100 20.72 -25.12 29.81
N ASP A 101 20.61 -24.84 28.51
CA ASP A 101 20.26 -23.49 28.02
C ASP A 101 18.86 -23.06 28.45
N HIS A 102 17.88 -23.97 28.41
CA HIS A 102 16.52 -23.70 28.89
C HIS A 102 16.49 -23.38 30.40
N LEU A 103 17.23 -24.13 31.23
CA LEU A 103 17.25 -23.91 32.68
C LEU A 103 17.97 -22.61 33.05
N LEU A 104 19.07 -22.28 32.37
CA LEU A 104 19.78 -21.01 32.56
C LEU A 104 18.92 -19.81 32.15
N ARG A 105 18.28 -19.87 30.98
CA ARG A 105 17.33 -18.84 30.52
C ARG A 105 16.16 -18.66 31.48
N LYS A 106 15.59 -19.77 31.99
CA LYS A 106 14.52 -19.71 32.99
C LYS A 106 14.96 -19.04 34.29
N ALA A 107 16.24 -19.11 34.63
CA ALA A 107 16.85 -18.44 35.77
C ALA A 107 17.31 -16.99 35.47
N GLY A 108 17.05 -16.47 34.26
CA GLY A 108 17.46 -15.13 33.83
C GLY A 108 18.93 -15.01 33.41
N LEU A 109 19.61 -16.12 33.14
CA LEU A 109 21.00 -16.17 32.71
C LEU A 109 21.08 -16.46 31.20
N ASP A 110 21.01 -15.41 30.38
CA ASP A 110 21.04 -15.51 28.92
C ASP A 110 22.40 -15.16 28.28
N ASP A 111 23.29 -14.52 29.04
CA ASP A 111 24.59 -14.04 28.55
C ASP A 111 25.75 -14.96 29.01
N PRO A 112 26.57 -15.51 28.09
CA PRO A 112 27.69 -16.41 28.42
C PRO A 112 28.74 -15.80 29.37
N VAL A 113 28.97 -14.49 29.30
CA VAL A 113 29.92 -13.82 30.21
C VAL A 113 29.36 -13.80 31.63
N THR A 114 28.09 -13.47 31.78
CA THR A 114 27.36 -13.49 33.06
C THR A 114 27.31 -14.90 33.64
N ILE A 115 27.05 -15.92 32.81
CA ILE A 115 27.07 -17.32 33.23
C ILE A 115 28.47 -17.74 33.73
N SER A 116 29.54 -17.36 33.02
CA SER A 116 30.91 -17.68 33.40
C SER A 116 31.36 -17.03 34.72
N ASN A 117 30.77 -15.89 35.07
CA ASN A 117 31.02 -15.19 36.33
C ASN A 117 30.11 -15.69 37.47
N THR A 118 29.17 -16.59 37.20
CA THR A 118 28.28 -17.16 38.22
C THR A 118 29.00 -18.26 38.99
N SER A 119 28.93 -18.22 40.32
CA SER A 119 29.58 -19.22 41.19
C SER A 119 29.05 -20.64 40.94
N PRO A 120 29.89 -21.69 40.95
CA PRO A 120 29.46 -23.08 40.77
C PRO A 120 28.34 -23.55 41.73
N GLU A 121 28.27 -22.99 42.93
CA GLU A 121 27.22 -23.26 43.92
C GLU A 121 25.86 -22.78 43.44
N ALA A 122 25.79 -21.56 42.89
CA ALA A 122 24.55 -21.01 42.34
C ALA A 122 24.09 -21.77 41.09
N LEU A 123 25.03 -22.25 40.26
CA LEU A 123 24.72 -23.07 39.09
C LEU A 123 24.21 -24.46 39.47
N LYS A 124 24.60 -25.00 40.63
CA LYS A 124 24.04 -26.24 41.17
C LYS A 124 22.53 -26.15 41.40
N GLU A 125 22.07 -25.07 42.01
CA GLU A 125 20.65 -24.86 42.31
C GLU A 125 19.80 -24.78 41.02
N ILE A 126 20.41 -24.36 39.90
CA ILE A 126 19.75 -24.24 38.59
C ILE A 126 19.78 -25.56 37.82
N LEU A 127 20.94 -26.22 37.76
CA LEU A 127 21.21 -27.35 36.86
C LEU A 127 21.16 -28.71 37.56
N ASN A 128 21.29 -28.78 38.89
CA ASN A 128 21.29 -30.00 39.68
C ASN A 128 22.28 -31.08 39.16
N VAL A 129 23.55 -30.68 39.00
CA VAL A 129 24.67 -31.57 38.58
C VAL A 129 25.79 -31.58 39.62
N ASP A 130 26.74 -32.50 39.52
CA ASP A 130 27.88 -32.61 40.45
C ASP A 130 29.02 -31.65 40.07
N ALA A 131 29.20 -31.39 38.77
CA ALA A 131 30.21 -30.49 38.24
C ALA A 131 29.71 -29.69 37.04
N VAL A 132 30.26 -28.48 36.89
CA VAL A 132 30.00 -27.58 35.76
C VAL A 132 31.27 -27.34 34.96
N ILE A 133 31.12 -27.21 33.65
CA ILE A 133 32.22 -27.06 32.71
C ILE A 133 32.09 -25.71 32.00
N PHE A 134 33.11 -24.88 32.18
CA PHE A 134 33.27 -23.59 31.52
C PHE A 134 34.25 -23.72 30.36
N GLY A 135 34.03 -22.99 29.28
CA GLY A 135 34.93 -22.97 28.13
C GLY A 135 35.14 -21.57 27.59
N THR A 136 36.36 -21.30 27.16
CA THR A 136 36.76 -20.07 26.48
C THR A 136 37.45 -20.43 25.16
N ILE A 137 37.05 -19.81 24.07
CA ILE A 137 37.59 -20.06 22.73
C ILE A 137 38.70 -19.05 22.46
N SER A 138 39.92 -19.54 22.34
CA SER A 138 41.12 -18.70 22.15
C SER A 138 41.46 -18.45 20.68
N ASN A 139 41.10 -19.37 19.78
CA ASN A 139 41.39 -19.28 18.35
C ASN A 139 40.23 -19.88 17.55
N PHE A 140 39.80 -19.17 16.51
CA PHE A 140 38.84 -19.65 15.53
C PHE A 140 39.13 -18.99 14.17
N ASP A 141 40.29 -19.34 13.59
CA ASP A 141 40.85 -18.70 12.41
C ASP A 141 40.70 -19.59 11.16
N LYS A 142 40.25 -18.99 10.05
CA LYS A 142 40.18 -19.62 8.72
C LYS A 142 40.99 -18.79 7.72
N PHE A 143 42.08 -19.33 7.17
CA PHE A 143 42.90 -18.68 6.14
C PHE A 143 42.89 -19.50 4.84
N PHE A 144 42.52 -18.85 3.73
CA PHE A 144 42.49 -19.46 2.40
C PHE A 144 43.28 -18.59 1.41
N ALA A 145 44.33 -19.13 0.79
CA ALA A 145 45.15 -18.46 -0.22
C ALA A 145 45.51 -19.42 -1.37
N GLY A 146 44.80 -19.34 -2.50
CA GLY A 146 45.00 -20.23 -3.64
C GLY A 146 44.69 -21.70 -3.28
N ILE A 147 45.64 -22.60 -3.52
CA ILE A 147 45.56 -24.03 -3.12
C ILE A 147 45.88 -24.27 -1.63
N TYR A 148 46.29 -23.23 -0.90
CA TYR A 148 46.66 -23.34 0.51
C TYR A 148 45.46 -22.99 1.40
N SER A 149 45.12 -23.89 2.31
CA SER A 149 44.10 -23.67 3.34
C SER A 149 44.64 -24.01 4.72
N GLN A 150 44.31 -23.18 5.71
CA GLN A 150 44.64 -23.39 7.11
C GLN A 150 43.42 -23.09 7.98
N VAL A 151 43.07 -24.03 8.87
CA VAL A 151 42.03 -23.87 9.88
C VAL A 151 42.63 -24.11 11.26
N SER A 152 42.33 -23.23 12.22
CA SER A 152 42.75 -23.40 13.61
C SER A 152 41.62 -23.19 14.61
N VAL A 153 41.52 -24.11 15.56
CA VAL A 153 40.53 -24.08 16.64
C VAL A 153 41.27 -24.25 17.96
N GLY A 154 41.05 -23.32 18.90
CA GLY A 154 41.69 -23.33 20.21
C GLY A 154 40.68 -23.08 21.32
N ALA A 155 40.77 -23.86 22.39
CA ALA A 155 39.90 -23.73 23.55
C ALA A 155 40.65 -23.94 24.87
N GLU A 156 40.20 -23.22 25.90
CA GLU A 156 40.54 -23.41 27.31
C GLU A 156 39.27 -23.83 28.06
N ILE A 157 39.24 -25.07 28.54
CA ILE A 157 38.09 -25.65 29.25
C ILE A 157 38.49 -25.91 30.71
N LYS A 158 37.59 -25.57 31.63
CA LYS A 158 37.76 -25.72 33.08
C LYS A 158 36.54 -26.42 33.67
N MET A 159 36.78 -27.39 34.54
CA MET A 159 35.75 -28.12 35.27
C MET A 159 35.86 -27.81 36.76
N TYR A 160 34.73 -27.50 37.40
CA TYR A 160 34.63 -27.27 38.84
C TYR A 160 33.54 -28.15 39.44
N ASP A 161 33.74 -28.61 40.67
CA ASP A 161 32.65 -29.19 41.45
C ASP A 161 31.67 -28.10 41.89
N THR A 162 30.49 -28.52 42.34
CA THR A 162 29.45 -27.59 42.81
C THR A 162 29.71 -26.97 44.19
N LYS A 163 30.92 -27.12 44.73
CA LYS A 163 31.44 -26.43 45.92
C LYS A 163 32.59 -25.48 45.56
N GLY A 164 32.78 -25.22 44.26
CA GLY A 164 33.77 -24.27 43.76
C GLY A 164 35.19 -24.83 43.64
N HIS A 165 35.42 -26.11 43.96
CA HIS A 165 36.75 -26.70 43.83
C HIS A 165 37.08 -26.97 42.36
N PHE A 166 38.29 -26.58 41.98
CA PHE A 166 38.84 -26.87 40.67
C PHE A 166 39.12 -28.37 40.50
N LEU A 167 38.64 -28.97 39.42
CA LEU A 167 38.80 -30.40 39.13
C LEU A 167 39.79 -30.66 38.00
N TRP A 168 39.61 -29.98 36.87
CA TRP A 168 40.39 -30.22 35.66
C TRP A 168 40.42 -29.01 34.73
N LYS A 169 41.53 -28.84 34.02
CA LYS A 169 41.72 -27.83 32.97
C LYS A 169 42.42 -28.43 31.76
N GLY A 170 41.91 -28.13 30.58
CA GLY A 170 42.58 -28.37 29.32
C GLY A 170 42.68 -27.08 28.51
N LYS A 171 43.88 -26.72 28.06
CA LYS A 171 44.10 -25.64 27.08
C LYS A 171 44.88 -26.18 25.90
N HIS A 172 44.28 -26.17 24.71
CA HIS A 172 44.88 -26.75 23.52
C HIS A 172 44.46 -25.97 22.26
N VAL A 173 45.27 -26.03 21.21
CA VAL A 173 44.98 -25.46 19.89
C VAL A 173 45.31 -26.49 18.83
N ALA A 174 44.31 -26.90 18.06
CA ALA A 174 44.49 -27.76 16.90
C ALA A 174 44.61 -26.92 15.62
N ARG A 175 45.50 -27.31 14.72
CA ARG A 175 45.75 -26.63 13.43
C ARG A 175 45.82 -27.66 12.32
N ILE A 176 45.00 -27.47 11.29
CA ILE A 176 44.99 -28.30 10.08
C ILE A 176 45.45 -27.44 8.90
N HIS A 177 46.34 -28.00 8.07
CA HIS A 177 46.83 -27.39 6.84
C HIS A 177 46.62 -28.38 5.69
N GLU A 178 46.01 -27.96 4.58
CA GLU A 178 45.92 -28.78 3.36
C GLU A 178 46.12 -27.95 2.09
N GLY A 179 46.84 -28.57 1.14
CA GLY A 179 46.93 -28.21 -0.27
C GLY A 179 47.18 -29.46 -1.11
N GLY A 180 46.17 -29.91 -1.87
CA GLY A 180 46.23 -31.06 -2.78
C GLY A 180 45.49 -32.32 -2.29
N ILE A 181 44.86 -33.05 -3.22
CA ILE A 181 44.00 -34.22 -3.00
C ILE A 181 44.80 -35.36 -2.31
N SER A 182 44.30 -35.86 -1.18
CA SER A 182 44.95 -36.89 -0.35
C SER A 182 44.90 -38.28 -0.99
N THR A 183 46.02 -39.01 -0.98
CA THR A 183 46.18 -40.37 -1.53
C THR A 183 46.42 -41.45 -0.46
N THR A 184 46.00 -41.23 0.79
CA THR A 184 46.09 -42.24 1.87
C THR A 184 44.79 -43.03 2.03
N PRO A 185 44.80 -44.23 2.68
CA PRO A 185 43.59 -45.04 2.92
C PRO A 185 42.49 -44.32 3.73
N VAL A 186 42.83 -43.24 4.44
CA VAL A 186 41.89 -42.34 5.15
C VAL A 186 41.22 -41.32 4.22
N GLY A 187 41.73 -41.14 2.99
CA GLY A 187 41.22 -40.22 1.99
C GLY A 187 39.90 -40.66 1.32
N ILE A 188 39.50 -41.92 1.45
CA ILE A 188 38.28 -42.45 0.81
C ILE A 188 37.02 -42.07 1.60
N VAL A 189 37.08 -42.09 2.94
CA VAL A 189 35.96 -41.68 3.81
C VAL A 189 35.64 -40.18 3.69
N ALA A 190 36.61 -39.37 3.26
CA ALA A 190 36.39 -37.97 2.94
C ALA A 190 35.43 -37.79 1.74
N SER A 191 35.28 -38.76 0.85
CA SER A 191 34.47 -38.66 -0.38
C SER A 191 32.97 -38.69 -0.08
N ILE A 192 32.54 -39.55 0.84
CA ILE A 192 31.13 -39.72 1.25
C ILE A 192 30.65 -38.47 1.99
N ILE A 193 31.48 -37.95 2.89
CA ILE A 193 31.20 -36.72 3.65
C ILE A 193 31.37 -35.46 2.78
N ALA A 194 32.35 -35.42 1.86
CA ALA A 194 32.50 -34.31 0.91
C ALA A 194 31.38 -34.25 -0.13
N ALA A 195 30.72 -35.37 -0.44
CA ALA A 195 29.51 -35.35 -1.26
C ALA A 195 28.32 -34.70 -0.55
N ALA A 196 28.25 -34.81 0.78
CA ALA A 196 27.21 -34.20 1.61
C ALA A 196 27.55 -32.77 2.09
N MET A 197 28.83 -32.37 2.14
CA MET A 197 29.27 -31.11 2.76
C MET A 197 30.17 -30.24 1.88
N ASN A 198 30.33 -28.97 2.27
CA ASN A 198 31.38 -28.10 1.74
C ASN A 198 32.75 -28.47 2.36
N ILE A 199 33.79 -28.60 1.54
CA ILE A 199 35.17 -28.94 1.95
C ILE A 199 35.67 -28.03 3.09
N ARG A 200 35.25 -26.76 3.11
CA ARG A 200 35.68 -25.79 4.15
C ARG A 200 35.15 -26.09 5.55
N ASP A 201 34.00 -26.75 5.67
CA ASP A 201 33.38 -27.04 6.98
C ASP A 201 33.85 -28.38 7.54
N ILE A 202 34.22 -29.33 6.67
CA ILE A 202 34.88 -30.57 7.06
C ILE A 202 36.19 -30.28 7.81
N GLN A 203 36.99 -29.32 7.31
CA GLN A 203 38.26 -28.97 7.96
C GLN A 203 38.08 -28.35 9.34
N LEU A 204 36.98 -27.63 9.55
CA LEU A 204 36.64 -27.07 10.86
C LEU A 204 36.22 -28.16 11.85
N LEU A 205 35.38 -29.11 11.41
CA LEU A 205 35.00 -30.27 12.22
C LEU A 205 36.21 -31.11 12.62
N ARG A 206 37.12 -31.39 11.67
CA ARG A 206 38.36 -32.11 11.95
C ARG A 206 39.25 -31.38 12.96
N ALA A 207 39.37 -30.06 12.84
CA ALA A 207 40.16 -29.28 13.79
C ALA A 207 39.53 -29.30 15.20
N CYS A 208 38.20 -29.27 15.30
CA CYS A 208 37.49 -29.43 16.57
C CYS A 208 37.67 -30.85 17.15
N ASP A 209 37.58 -31.88 16.30
CA ASP A 209 37.79 -33.28 16.69
C ASP A 209 39.20 -33.51 17.23
N ASP A 210 40.23 -33.09 16.49
CA ASP A 210 41.63 -33.19 16.93
C ASP A 210 41.86 -32.48 18.27
N LEU A 211 41.25 -31.30 18.45
CA LEU A 211 41.32 -30.53 19.68
C LEU A 211 40.74 -31.31 20.87
N PHE A 212 39.52 -31.84 20.74
CA PHE A 212 38.79 -32.41 21.85
C PHE A 212 39.13 -33.87 22.13
N ARG A 213 39.46 -34.65 21.11
CA ARG A 213 39.95 -36.02 21.26
C ARG A 213 41.19 -36.07 22.14
N GLU A 214 42.15 -35.17 21.96
CA GLU A 214 43.34 -35.10 22.81
C GLU A 214 43.04 -34.53 24.19
N MET A 215 42.08 -33.61 24.30
CA MET A 215 41.71 -32.99 25.57
C MET A 215 40.95 -33.95 26.49
N VAL A 216 39.94 -34.65 25.98
CA VAL A 216 39.07 -35.57 26.74
C VAL A 216 39.82 -36.80 27.25
N LYS A 217 40.84 -37.29 26.52
CA LYS A 217 41.76 -38.35 27.00
C LYS A 217 42.43 -38.03 28.35
N THR A 218 42.57 -36.75 28.68
CA THR A 218 43.23 -36.31 29.93
C THR A 218 42.26 -36.14 31.10
N ILE A 219 40.95 -36.23 30.86
CA ILE A 219 39.94 -36.16 31.91
C ILE A 219 39.92 -37.54 32.60
N PRO A 220 40.23 -37.63 33.90
CA PRO A 220 40.14 -38.90 34.63
C PRO A 220 38.70 -39.43 34.55
N ALA A 221 38.51 -40.74 34.47
CA ALA A 221 37.19 -41.36 34.47
C ALA A 221 37.22 -42.63 35.31
N VAL A 222 36.09 -43.01 35.92
CA VAL A 222 36.00 -44.23 36.73
C VAL A 222 36.22 -45.44 35.82
N LYS A 223 37.28 -46.22 36.07
CA LYS A 223 37.46 -47.53 35.44
C LYS A 223 36.52 -48.53 36.11
N TYR A 224 35.30 -48.69 35.58
CA TYR A 224 34.51 -49.88 35.89
C TYR A 224 35.11 -51.09 35.17
N ALA A 225 35.28 -52.19 35.90
CA ALA A 225 35.46 -53.50 35.29
C ALA A 225 34.20 -53.80 34.47
N GLU A 226 34.38 -54.05 33.16
CA GLU A 226 33.33 -54.30 32.17
C GLU A 226 32.32 -53.13 31.97
N ALA A 227 32.82 -51.91 31.74
CA ALA A 227 32.05 -50.95 30.97
C ALA A 227 32.03 -51.43 29.50
N LEU A 228 30.89 -51.95 29.03
CA LEU A 228 30.61 -52.17 27.62
C LEU A 228 31.09 -50.93 26.84
N ARG A 229 32.06 -51.13 25.94
CA ARG A 229 32.60 -50.04 25.12
C ARG A 229 31.47 -49.57 24.22
N LYS A 230 30.86 -48.43 24.56
CA LYS A 230 29.84 -47.80 23.71
C LYS A 230 30.44 -47.57 22.31
N PRO A 231 29.63 -47.71 21.24
CA PRO A 231 30.07 -47.40 19.88
C PRO A 231 30.66 -45.99 19.80
N HIS A 232 31.73 -45.81 19.04
CA HIS A 232 32.32 -44.51 18.83
C HIS A 232 31.76 -43.85 17.56
N ILE A 233 31.33 -42.60 17.67
CA ILE A 233 31.02 -41.74 16.53
C ILE A 233 32.16 -40.73 16.41
N GLU A 234 32.79 -40.68 15.24
CA GLU A 234 33.84 -39.71 14.91
C GLU A 234 33.23 -38.41 14.34
N MET A 235 32.15 -38.51 13.55
CA MET A 235 31.55 -37.35 12.89
C MET A 235 30.11 -37.60 12.46
N LEU A 236 29.33 -36.52 12.42
CA LEU A 236 28.00 -36.45 11.82
C LEU A 236 27.88 -35.18 10.99
N ALA A 237 27.23 -35.25 9.84
CA ALA A 237 26.97 -34.10 9.00
C ALA A 237 25.73 -34.25 8.12
N GLN A 238 25.19 -33.11 7.68
CA GLN A 238 24.08 -33.01 6.73
C GLN A 238 24.34 -32.02 5.59
N ASP A 239 23.53 -32.12 4.52
CA ASP A 239 23.69 -31.40 3.24
C ASP A 239 22.74 -30.21 3.00
N SER A 240 21.92 -29.82 3.98
CA SER A 240 21.00 -28.68 3.88
C SER A 240 21.70 -27.35 3.67
N LYS A 241 23.00 -27.24 4.00
CA LYS A 241 23.81 -26.01 3.93
C LYS A 241 23.27 -24.83 4.78
N GLY A 242 22.23 -25.04 5.58
CA GLY A 242 21.53 -23.97 6.31
C GLY A 242 20.47 -23.23 5.47
N GLU A 243 20.23 -23.67 4.24
CA GLU A 243 19.15 -23.15 3.39
C GLU A 243 17.85 -23.94 3.66
N PRO A 244 16.68 -23.28 3.67
CA PRO A 244 15.40 -23.96 3.75
C PRO A 244 15.21 -24.96 2.60
N ARG A 245 14.58 -26.10 2.89
CA ARG A 245 14.26 -27.14 1.90
C ARG A 245 12.76 -27.24 1.68
N LYS A 246 12.36 -27.36 0.41
CA LYS A 246 10.95 -27.49 0.02
C LYS A 246 10.53 -28.94 -0.19
N ALA A 247 9.23 -29.13 -0.40
CA ALA A 247 8.66 -30.45 -0.68
C ALA A 247 9.33 -31.09 -1.92
N GLY A 248 9.74 -32.35 -1.79
CA GLY A 248 10.45 -33.10 -2.82
C GLY A 248 11.97 -33.08 -2.68
N ASP A 249 12.53 -32.09 -1.98
CA ASP A 249 13.96 -32.06 -1.67
C ASP A 249 14.37 -33.25 -0.79
N ILE A 250 15.64 -33.61 -0.85
CA ILE A 250 16.21 -34.69 -0.07
C ILE A 250 17.28 -34.11 0.85
N ILE A 251 17.15 -34.37 2.15
CA ILE A 251 18.21 -34.15 3.12
C ILE A 251 19.02 -35.43 3.21
N LYS A 252 20.33 -35.33 3.01
CA LYS A 252 21.27 -36.42 3.20
C LYS A 252 22.05 -36.20 4.49
N VAL A 253 22.13 -37.24 5.30
CA VAL A 253 22.90 -37.26 6.55
C VAL A 253 23.95 -38.34 6.44
N ALA A 254 25.19 -38.01 6.79
CA ALA A 254 26.32 -38.93 6.82
C ALA A 254 26.88 -39.01 8.23
N LEU A 255 27.14 -40.22 8.71
CA LEU A 255 27.71 -40.52 10.02
C LEU A 255 28.95 -41.40 9.83
N LYS A 256 30.02 -41.09 10.57
CA LYS A 256 31.22 -41.92 10.65
C LYS A 256 31.41 -42.43 12.07
N GLY A 257 31.61 -43.74 12.23
CA GLY A 257 31.83 -44.36 13.52
C GLY A 257 32.40 -45.78 13.40
N ASP A 258 32.22 -46.58 14.44
CA ASP A 258 32.64 -47.99 14.42
C ASP A 258 31.88 -48.80 13.34
N PRO A 259 32.54 -49.73 12.62
CA PRO A 259 31.95 -50.51 11.53
C PRO A 259 30.99 -51.60 12.04
N GLY A 260 30.04 -52.02 11.21
CA GLY A 260 29.12 -53.14 11.47
C GLY A 260 28.05 -52.86 12.53
N MET A 261 27.69 -51.60 12.75
CA MET A 261 26.74 -51.15 13.76
C MET A 261 25.39 -50.75 13.12
N GLN A 262 24.33 -50.64 13.93
CA GLN A 262 23.08 -50.04 13.47
C GLN A 262 23.13 -48.52 13.61
N ALA A 263 22.78 -47.78 12.55
CA ALA A 263 22.80 -46.32 12.55
C ALA A 263 21.45 -45.72 12.15
N TRP A 264 21.05 -44.64 12.80
CA TRP A 264 19.87 -43.84 12.44
C TRP A 264 20.10 -42.37 12.81
N PHE A 265 19.23 -41.48 12.33
CA PHE A 265 19.24 -40.09 12.77
C PHE A 265 17.83 -39.55 13.08
N ASP A 266 17.81 -38.53 13.93
CA ASP A 266 16.64 -37.75 14.28
C ASP A 266 16.82 -36.31 13.79
N MET A 267 15.72 -35.67 13.39
CA MET A 267 15.60 -34.24 13.20
C MET A 267 14.77 -33.67 14.35
N GLY A 268 15.44 -33.43 15.48
CA GLY A 268 14.84 -32.94 16.72
C GLY A 268 13.62 -33.75 17.18
N GLY A 269 12.54 -33.05 17.56
CA GLY A 269 11.26 -33.67 17.92
C GLY A 269 10.36 -34.01 16.73
N PHE A 270 10.73 -33.58 15.51
CA PHE A 270 9.87 -33.64 14.34
C PHE A 270 9.81 -35.02 13.70
N LYS A 271 10.98 -35.60 13.40
CA LYS A 271 11.10 -36.94 12.82
C LYS A 271 12.24 -37.67 13.52
N LYS A 272 11.98 -38.91 13.94
CA LYS A 272 12.93 -39.73 14.68
C LYS A 272 13.10 -41.11 14.04
N GLY A 273 14.24 -41.74 14.26
CA GLY A 273 14.52 -43.10 13.81
C GLY A 273 14.62 -43.22 12.30
N ILE A 274 15.24 -42.26 11.62
CA ILE A 274 15.47 -42.35 10.17
C ILE A 274 16.70 -43.23 9.95
N ASP A 275 16.47 -44.44 9.45
CA ASP A 275 17.50 -45.44 9.25
C ASP A 275 18.64 -44.95 8.32
N MET A 276 19.86 -45.37 8.65
CA MET A 276 21.06 -45.14 7.85
C MET A 276 21.67 -46.46 7.42
N GLU A 277 22.17 -46.53 6.19
CA GLU A 277 22.81 -47.72 5.64
C GLU A 277 24.33 -47.58 5.73
N GLU A 278 25.02 -48.65 6.15
CA GLU A 278 26.48 -48.74 6.10
C GLU A 278 26.90 -48.94 4.63
N VAL A 279 27.48 -47.90 4.04
CA VAL A 279 27.92 -47.89 2.64
C VAL A 279 29.37 -48.31 2.48
N GLU A 280 30.17 -48.15 3.54
CA GLU A 280 31.53 -48.67 3.68
C GLU A 280 31.81 -48.93 5.17
N PRO A 281 32.80 -49.76 5.55
CA PRO A 281 33.08 -50.05 6.95
C PRO A 281 33.23 -48.78 7.81
N GLY A 282 32.27 -48.54 8.70
CA GLY A 282 32.20 -47.39 9.61
C GLY A 282 31.64 -46.11 9.00
N GLY A 283 31.19 -46.12 7.75
CA GLY A 283 30.56 -45.00 7.05
C GLY A 283 29.10 -45.27 6.74
N TYR A 284 28.21 -44.45 7.30
CA TYR A 284 26.76 -44.61 7.22
C TYR A 284 26.10 -43.42 6.52
N VAL A 285 25.10 -43.68 5.68
CA VAL A 285 24.34 -42.62 4.99
C VAL A 285 22.85 -42.88 5.14
N GLY A 286 22.12 -41.85 5.55
CA GLY A 286 20.66 -41.82 5.56
C GLY A 286 20.12 -40.67 4.72
N SER A 287 18.87 -40.78 4.30
CA SER A 287 18.22 -39.71 3.55
C SER A 287 16.76 -39.53 3.95
N TYR A 288 16.31 -38.28 3.95
CA TYR A 288 14.92 -37.92 4.22
C TYR A 288 14.38 -37.09 3.05
N ARG A 289 13.29 -37.55 2.44
CA ARG A 289 12.55 -36.79 1.43
C ARG A 289 11.51 -35.91 2.11
N VAL A 290 11.62 -34.60 1.92
CA VAL A 290 10.67 -33.62 2.44
C VAL A 290 9.31 -33.83 1.78
N VAL A 291 8.26 -33.99 2.57
CA VAL A 291 6.88 -34.15 2.08
C VAL A 291 6.03 -32.92 2.40
N PRO A 292 4.96 -32.65 1.64
CA PRO A 292 4.07 -31.53 1.94
C PRO A 292 3.56 -31.57 3.39
N GLY A 293 3.66 -30.45 4.10
CA GLY A 293 3.32 -30.33 5.52
C GLY A 293 4.53 -30.39 6.46
N ASP A 294 5.71 -30.75 5.95
CA ASP A 294 6.96 -30.72 6.70
C ASP A 294 7.42 -29.26 6.90
N ASN A 295 7.00 -28.63 7.99
CA ASN A 295 7.37 -27.26 8.32
C ASN A 295 8.10 -27.22 9.67
N ILE A 296 9.42 -27.05 9.62
CA ILE A 296 10.28 -26.95 10.80
C ILE A 296 11.35 -25.90 10.59
N LYS A 297 11.76 -25.23 11.68
CA LYS A 297 12.76 -24.17 11.62
C LYS A 297 13.91 -24.47 12.56
N ASP A 298 15.13 -24.33 12.04
CA ASP A 298 16.38 -24.41 12.79
C ASP A 298 16.54 -25.68 13.65
N VAL A 299 16.09 -26.82 13.13
CA VAL A 299 16.14 -28.09 13.84
C VAL A 299 17.50 -28.74 13.72
N VAL A 300 17.96 -29.31 14.83
CA VAL A 300 19.24 -29.99 14.94
C VAL A 300 19.11 -31.45 14.52
N VAL A 301 20.09 -31.94 13.76
CA VAL A 301 20.23 -33.37 13.44
C VAL A 301 21.03 -34.08 14.52
N THR A 302 20.51 -35.21 15.02
CA THR A 302 21.20 -36.10 15.97
C THR A 302 21.33 -37.47 15.36
N GLY A 303 22.55 -37.96 15.21
CA GLY A 303 22.86 -39.29 14.69
C GLY A 303 23.14 -40.25 15.83
N TYR A 304 22.79 -41.51 15.65
CA TYR A 304 22.92 -42.56 16.64
C TYR A 304 23.62 -43.76 16.02
N LEU A 305 24.40 -44.46 16.86
CA LEU A 305 25.09 -45.68 16.51
C LEU A 305 24.93 -46.69 17.65
N SER A 306 24.47 -47.90 17.35
CA SER A 306 24.23 -48.96 18.33
C SER A 306 24.89 -50.27 17.94
N ASP A 307 25.47 -50.95 18.93
CA ASP A 307 25.97 -52.32 18.77
C ASP A 307 24.85 -53.37 18.93
N ASP A 308 25.19 -54.63 18.63
CA ASP A 308 24.29 -55.79 18.76
C ASP A 308 23.85 -56.07 20.22
N ALA A 309 24.58 -55.54 21.21
CA ALA A 309 24.24 -55.65 22.62
C ALA A 309 23.29 -54.53 23.10
N GLY A 310 22.91 -53.60 22.20
CA GLY A 310 22.01 -52.48 22.47
C GLY A 310 22.68 -51.28 23.13
N ASN A 311 24.02 -51.20 23.16
CA ASN A 311 24.72 -50.01 23.64
C ASN A 311 24.70 -48.95 22.55
N THR A 312 24.06 -47.81 22.83
CA THR A 312 23.91 -46.70 21.87
C THR A 312 24.75 -45.48 22.26
N THR A 313 25.35 -44.86 21.25
CA THR A 313 25.96 -43.52 21.32
C THR A 313 25.20 -42.56 20.42
N SER A 314 25.10 -41.29 20.81
CA SER A 314 24.50 -40.24 20.01
C SER A 314 25.50 -39.11 19.75
N TRP A 315 25.37 -38.45 18.61
CA TRP A 315 26.18 -37.31 18.20
C TRP A 315 25.28 -36.23 17.63
N VAL A 316 25.49 -35.00 18.06
CA VAL A 316 24.69 -33.86 17.61
C VAL A 316 25.47 -33.10 16.52
N ASP A 317 24.85 -32.82 15.36
CA ASP A 317 25.48 -31.97 14.35
C ASP A 317 25.62 -30.55 14.91
N ALA A 318 26.87 -30.17 15.13
CA ALA A 318 27.26 -28.91 15.74
C ALA A 318 27.32 -27.74 14.75
N THR A 319 27.28 -28.02 13.44
CA THR A 319 27.67 -27.07 12.40
C THR A 319 26.50 -26.38 11.75
N ARG A 320 25.34 -27.04 11.70
CA ARG A 320 24.18 -26.57 10.93
C ARG A 320 22.86 -27.05 11.51
N THR A 321 21.83 -26.27 11.24
CA THR A 321 20.44 -26.64 11.43
C THR A 321 19.79 -27.04 10.10
N VAL A 322 18.62 -27.66 10.20
CA VAL A 322 17.74 -28.01 9.09
C VAL A 322 16.46 -27.19 9.24
N THR A 323 16.10 -26.49 8.17
CA THR A 323 14.81 -25.80 8.03
C THR A 323 14.07 -26.44 6.86
N LEU A 324 12.83 -26.86 7.09
CA LEU A 324 11.91 -27.35 6.07
C LEU A 324 10.77 -26.37 5.99
N ASP A 325 10.47 -25.93 4.78
CA ASP A 325 9.33 -25.08 4.51
C ASP A 325 8.67 -25.52 3.20
N THR A 326 7.43 -25.95 3.34
CA THR A 326 6.61 -26.49 2.25
C THR A 326 5.39 -25.63 1.98
N THR A 327 5.33 -24.43 2.55
CA THR A 327 4.17 -23.54 2.47
C THR A 327 4.46 -22.43 1.45
N PRO A 328 3.82 -22.44 0.27
CA PRO A 328 4.02 -21.36 -0.69
C PRO A 328 3.52 -20.01 -0.17
N PRO A 329 4.11 -18.89 -0.62
CA PRO A 329 3.55 -17.56 -0.39
C PRO A 329 2.16 -17.41 -0.99
N ASN A 330 1.42 -16.39 -0.56
CA ASN A 330 0.20 -15.99 -1.23
C ASN A 330 0.50 -15.44 -2.64
N ALA A 331 -0.47 -15.58 -3.54
CA ALA A 331 -0.38 -15.00 -4.87
C ALA A 331 -0.27 -13.46 -4.80
N PRO A 332 0.62 -12.83 -5.59
CA PRO A 332 0.67 -11.38 -5.69
C PRO A 332 -0.64 -10.81 -6.24
N LYS A 333 -1.07 -9.67 -5.70
CA LYS A 333 -2.35 -9.03 -6.04
C LYS A 333 -2.18 -7.75 -6.86
N ASN A 334 -3.25 -7.35 -7.54
CA ASN A 334 -3.33 -6.09 -8.30
C ASN A 334 -2.23 -5.93 -9.35
N LEU A 335 -1.88 -7.03 -10.04
CA LEU A 335 -0.98 -6.97 -11.18
C LEU A 335 -1.57 -6.03 -12.24
N THR A 336 -0.75 -5.10 -12.71
CA THR A 336 -1.06 -4.15 -13.79
C THR A 336 0.05 -4.16 -14.82
N ALA A 337 -0.30 -3.84 -16.07
CA ALA A 337 0.65 -3.72 -17.17
C ALA A 337 0.48 -2.34 -17.81
N THR A 338 1.58 -1.61 -17.92
CA THR A 338 1.64 -0.27 -18.50
C THR A 338 2.49 -0.29 -19.76
N SER A 339 1.88 0.08 -20.87
CA SER A 339 2.51 0.06 -22.19
C SER A 339 3.51 1.22 -22.38
N ARG A 340 4.68 0.93 -22.95
CA ARG A 340 5.76 1.89 -23.26
C ARG A 340 6.42 1.52 -24.60
N ASP A 341 7.34 2.37 -25.04
CA ASP A 341 8.10 2.14 -26.28
C ASP A 341 9.01 0.92 -26.16
N ASN A 342 8.72 -0.10 -26.96
CA ASN A 342 9.39 -1.41 -27.01
C ASN A 342 9.51 -2.08 -25.64
N ARG A 343 8.59 -1.78 -24.72
CA ARG A 343 8.59 -2.39 -23.39
C ARG A 343 7.23 -2.33 -22.71
N VAL A 344 7.02 -3.23 -21.77
CA VAL A 344 5.84 -3.24 -20.89
C VAL A 344 6.32 -3.20 -19.45
N VAL A 345 5.83 -2.23 -18.67
CA VAL A 345 6.15 -2.08 -17.26
C VAL A 345 5.03 -2.71 -16.43
N LEU A 346 5.39 -3.68 -15.59
CA LEU A 346 4.49 -4.40 -14.70
C LEU A 346 4.64 -3.89 -13.27
N SER A 347 3.53 -3.81 -12.53
CA SER A 347 3.50 -3.44 -11.11
C SER A 347 2.42 -4.23 -10.38
N TRP A 348 2.66 -4.54 -9.10
CA TRP A 348 1.75 -5.29 -8.23
C TRP A 348 1.93 -4.87 -6.75
N ASP A 349 1.06 -5.34 -5.88
CA ASP A 349 1.15 -5.09 -4.44
C ASP A 349 2.20 -5.99 -3.77
N LYS A 350 2.91 -5.46 -2.77
CA LYS A 350 3.92 -6.22 -2.02
C LYS A 350 3.26 -7.32 -1.17
N ASN A 351 3.76 -8.55 -1.31
CA ASN A 351 3.55 -9.65 -0.38
C ASN A 351 4.07 -9.34 1.04
N THR A 352 3.48 -9.98 2.06
CA THR A 352 3.74 -9.66 3.49
C THR A 352 4.48 -10.77 4.25
N GLU A 353 4.77 -11.89 3.59
CA GLU A 353 5.48 -13.04 4.14
C GLU A 353 6.93 -12.68 4.51
N ASP A 354 7.39 -13.13 5.68
CA ASP A 354 8.73 -12.83 6.23
C ASP A 354 9.86 -13.50 5.46
N ASP A 355 9.58 -14.63 4.83
CA ASP A 355 10.48 -15.46 4.04
C ASP A 355 10.33 -15.25 2.53
N LEU A 356 9.68 -14.17 2.11
CA LEU A 356 9.58 -13.80 0.70
C LEU A 356 10.98 -13.57 0.11
N SER A 357 11.35 -14.38 -0.88
CA SER A 357 12.60 -14.21 -1.64
C SER A 357 12.43 -13.26 -2.82
N GLY A 358 11.24 -13.18 -3.42
CA GLY A 358 10.98 -12.30 -4.57
C GLY A 358 9.81 -12.77 -5.42
N TYR A 359 9.87 -12.43 -6.71
CA TYR A 359 8.81 -12.71 -7.67
C TYR A 359 9.37 -13.28 -8.97
N ILE A 360 8.60 -14.17 -9.61
CA ILE A 360 8.88 -14.69 -10.94
C ILE A 360 7.86 -14.12 -11.92
N VAL A 361 8.35 -13.58 -13.03
CA VAL A 361 7.52 -12.98 -14.07
C VAL A 361 7.50 -13.88 -15.29
N TYR A 362 6.30 -14.14 -15.79
CA TYR A 362 6.06 -14.97 -16.96
C TYR A 362 5.39 -14.16 -18.07
N ARG A 363 5.77 -14.45 -19.32
CA ARG A 363 5.15 -13.87 -20.52
C ARG A 363 4.66 -14.94 -21.47
N SER A 364 3.54 -14.67 -22.14
CA SER A 364 3.05 -15.45 -23.27
C SER A 364 2.55 -14.56 -24.40
N ASP A 365 2.60 -15.07 -25.62
CA ASP A 365 1.96 -14.49 -26.80
C ASP A 365 0.49 -14.97 -26.95
N THR A 366 0.05 -15.91 -26.10
CA THR A 366 -1.34 -16.41 -26.08
C THR A 366 -1.95 -16.24 -24.68
N PRO A 367 -3.26 -15.99 -24.58
CA PRO A 367 -3.89 -15.61 -23.30
C PRO A 367 -3.86 -16.71 -22.24
N LEU A 368 -3.91 -17.99 -22.62
CA LEU A 368 -4.16 -19.09 -21.67
C LEU A 368 -3.00 -20.08 -21.54
N SER A 369 -2.03 -20.08 -22.45
CA SER A 369 -0.96 -21.10 -22.50
C SER A 369 0.35 -20.48 -22.95
N GLY A 370 1.46 -21.24 -22.97
CA GLY A 370 2.73 -20.77 -23.56
C GLY A 370 3.54 -19.78 -22.71
N PHE A 371 3.19 -19.62 -21.42
CA PHE A 371 3.92 -18.77 -20.49
C PHE A 371 5.37 -19.24 -20.29
N LYS A 372 6.32 -18.33 -20.49
CA LYS A 372 7.75 -18.53 -20.28
C LYS A 372 8.25 -17.55 -19.23
N ASN A 373 9.12 -18.02 -18.34
CA ASN A 373 9.81 -17.16 -17.38
C ASN A 373 10.69 -16.15 -18.15
N ILE A 374 10.47 -14.86 -17.90
CA ILE A 374 11.23 -13.76 -18.50
C ILE A 374 12.17 -13.07 -17.50
N GLY A 375 12.06 -13.37 -16.20
CA GLY A 375 12.90 -12.79 -15.17
C GLY A 375 12.39 -13.01 -13.74
N GLN A 376 13.25 -12.65 -12.79
CA GLN A 376 12.97 -12.62 -11.36
C GLN A 376 13.34 -11.25 -10.77
N THR A 377 12.60 -10.79 -9.77
CA THR A 377 12.82 -9.49 -9.12
C THR A 377 12.44 -9.54 -7.65
N GLU A 378 13.14 -8.81 -6.80
CA GLU A 378 12.78 -8.59 -5.39
C GLU A 378 11.86 -7.36 -5.21
N PHE A 379 11.74 -6.54 -6.26
CA PHE A 379 10.90 -5.34 -6.26
C PHE A 379 9.46 -5.65 -6.66
N THR A 380 8.54 -4.73 -6.38
CA THR A 380 7.11 -4.82 -6.74
C THR A 380 6.84 -4.36 -8.18
N GLY A 381 7.81 -4.57 -9.07
CA GLY A 381 7.71 -4.19 -10.47
C GLY A 381 8.77 -4.85 -11.35
N PHE A 382 8.46 -4.97 -12.63
CA PHE A 382 9.32 -5.59 -13.63
C PHE A 382 9.11 -4.95 -15.00
N GLU A 383 10.17 -4.77 -15.77
CA GLU A 383 10.11 -4.20 -17.11
C GLU A 383 10.49 -5.25 -18.16
N ASP A 384 9.53 -5.60 -19.02
CA ASP A 384 9.79 -6.44 -20.18
C ASP A 384 10.33 -5.59 -21.33
N GLU A 385 11.66 -5.44 -21.38
CA GLU A 385 12.38 -4.71 -22.45
C GLU A 385 12.39 -5.43 -23.81
N ASN A 386 11.85 -6.65 -23.88
CA ASN A 386 11.81 -7.44 -25.11
C ASN A 386 10.42 -7.42 -25.77
N ALA A 387 9.49 -6.61 -25.26
CA ALA A 387 8.17 -6.47 -25.85
C ALA A 387 8.26 -5.67 -27.16
N ILE A 388 7.63 -6.18 -28.21
CA ILE A 388 7.65 -5.53 -29.54
C ILE A 388 6.42 -4.65 -29.67
N ASN A 389 6.62 -3.42 -30.13
CA ASN A 389 5.52 -2.48 -30.37
C ASN A 389 4.40 -3.11 -31.22
N LEU A 390 3.15 -2.83 -30.85
CA LEU A 390 1.92 -3.32 -31.47
C LEU A 390 1.71 -4.84 -31.38
N THR A 391 2.52 -5.54 -30.58
CA THR A 391 2.32 -6.96 -30.26
C THR A 391 1.75 -7.08 -28.85
N THR A 392 0.58 -7.71 -28.73
CA THR A 392 -0.07 -7.96 -27.45
C THR A 392 0.54 -9.17 -26.76
N CYS A 393 1.02 -8.98 -25.54
CA CYS A 393 1.55 -10.01 -24.66
C CYS A 393 0.68 -10.18 -23.42
N TYR A 394 0.81 -11.35 -22.78
CA TYR A 394 0.09 -11.72 -21.57
C TYR A 394 1.09 -12.03 -20.45
N TYR A 395 0.90 -11.43 -19.28
CA TYR A 395 1.85 -11.52 -18.17
C TYR A 395 1.22 -12.17 -16.95
N LYS A 396 1.95 -13.08 -16.32
CA LYS A 396 1.63 -13.67 -15.02
C LYS A 396 2.76 -13.44 -14.04
N ILE A 397 2.41 -13.43 -12.77
CA ILE A 397 3.36 -13.33 -11.67
C ILE A 397 3.08 -14.38 -10.61
N SER A 398 4.14 -14.88 -9.99
CA SER A 398 4.12 -15.64 -8.74
C SER A 398 5.12 -15.05 -7.76
N ALA A 399 4.83 -15.20 -6.47
CA ALA A 399 5.79 -14.97 -5.39
C ALA A 399 6.59 -16.26 -5.14
N ILE A 400 7.84 -16.10 -4.74
CA ILE A 400 8.73 -17.20 -4.36
C ILE A 400 9.35 -16.91 -2.99
N ASP A 401 9.35 -17.90 -2.10
CA ASP A 401 10.00 -17.80 -0.78
C ASP A 401 11.48 -18.23 -0.83
N LEU A 402 12.16 -18.14 0.32
CA LEU A 402 13.56 -18.56 0.50
C LEU A 402 13.77 -20.08 0.36
N ALA A 403 12.73 -20.91 0.53
CA ALA A 403 12.77 -22.35 0.28
C ALA A 403 12.57 -22.70 -1.21
N GLY A 404 12.16 -21.72 -2.01
CA GLY A 404 11.82 -21.86 -3.41
C GLY A 404 10.44 -22.44 -3.68
N ASN A 405 9.49 -22.35 -2.73
CA ASN A 405 8.07 -22.60 -3.02
C ASN A 405 7.51 -21.42 -3.80
N GLU A 406 6.75 -21.73 -4.85
CA GLU A 406 6.15 -20.76 -5.73
C GLU A 406 4.65 -20.67 -5.48
N SER A 407 4.13 -19.45 -5.33
CA SER A 407 2.71 -19.20 -5.13
C SER A 407 1.87 -19.62 -6.34
N SER A 408 0.56 -19.76 -6.14
CA SER A 408 -0.39 -19.69 -7.25
C SER A 408 -0.35 -18.31 -7.93
N ASN A 409 -0.98 -18.18 -9.12
CA ASN A 409 -1.14 -16.90 -9.83
C ASN A 409 -2.63 -16.56 -10.02
N ASP A 410 -2.96 -15.27 -9.99
CA ASP A 410 -4.33 -14.73 -10.15
C ASP A 410 -4.77 -14.56 -11.62
N GLY A 411 -4.11 -15.26 -12.54
CA GLY A 411 -4.36 -15.15 -13.99
C GLY A 411 -3.54 -14.06 -14.68
N PRO A 412 -3.63 -13.96 -16.01
CA PRO A 412 -2.79 -13.06 -16.78
C PRO A 412 -3.39 -11.65 -16.93
N VAL A 413 -2.52 -10.65 -17.01
CA VAL A 413 -2.85 -9.31 -17.51
C VAL A 413 -2.36 -9.11 -18.93
N THR A 414 -3.01 -8.24 -19.69
CA THR A 414 -2.63 -7.91 -21.06
C THR A 414 -1.74 -6.66 -21.09
N GLY A 415 -0.62 -6.71 -21.82
CA GLY A 415 0.21 -5.54 -22.10
C GLY A 415 0.59 -5.50 -23.59
N THR A 416 0.50 -4.33 -24.20
CA THR A 416 0.86 -4.14 -25.62
C THR A 416 1.86 -3.00 -25.70
N ALA A 417 3.15 -3.27 -25.95
CA ALA A 417 4.10 -2.19 -26.17
C ALA A 417 3.63 -1.29 -27.32
N VAL A 418 3.87 0.02 -27.23
CA VAL A 418 3.38 0.99 -28.22
C VAL A 418 4.48 1.98 -28.60
N PRO A 419 4.54 2.44 -29.86
CA PRO A 419 5.43 3.52 -30.25
C PRO A 419 5.20 4.76 -29.39
N PRO A 420 6.24 5.55 -29.08
CA PRO A 420 6.10 6.76 -28.31
C PRO A 420 5.33 7.81 -29.13
N GLY A 421 4.57 8.66 -28.44
CA GLY A 421 3.86 9.76 -29.08
C GLY A 421 4.79 10.82 -29.69
N PRO A 422 4.22 11.83 -30.37
CA PRO A 422 2.80 12.11 -30.47
C PRO A 422 2.04 11.14 -31.37
N THR A 423 0.83 10.75 -30.95
CA THR A 423 -0.08 9.91 -31.74
C THR A 423 -1.20 10.74 -32.32
N TYR A 424 -1.22 10.90 -33.64
CA TYR A 424 -2.26 11.67 -34.34
C TYR A 424 -3.53 10.84 -34.51
N VAL A 425 -4.68 11.41 -34.16
CA VAL A 425 -6.00 10.77 -34.22
C VAL A 425 -7.02 11.69 -34.90
N LYS A 426 -7.93 11.10 -35.66
CA LYS A 426 -9.05 11.79 -36.35
C LYS A 426 -10.11 10.80 -36.82
N GLY A 427 -11.31 11.31 -37.07
CA GLY A 427 -12.39 10.55 -37.69
C GLY A 427 -12.97 9.46 -36.80
N ASN A 428 -13.59 8.45 -37.41
CA ASN A 428 -14.37 7.45 -36.68
C ASN A 428 -13.50 6.33 -36.12
N LEU A 429 -13.66 6.03 -34.84
CA LEU A 429 -13.22 4.78 -34.23
C LEU A 429 -14.32 3.72 -34.44
N GLU A 430 -14.07 2.78 -35.35
CA GLU A 430 -15.01 1.71 -35.73
C GLU A 430 -14.73 0.37 -35.02
N LYS A 431 -13.80 0.37 -34.05
CA LYS A 431 -13.49 -0.78 -33.20
C LYS A 431 -13.13 -0.32 -31.79
N ASN A 432 -13.21 -1.25 -30.84
CA ASN A 432 -12.70 -1.02 -29.48
C ASN A 432 -11.23 -0.60 -29.56
N THR A 433 -10.94 0.56 -28.96
CA THR A 433 -9.65 1.24 -29.09
C THR A 433 -9.15 1.59 -27.69
N ILE A 434 -7.84 1.46 -27.49
CA ILE A 434 -7.16 1.86 -26.26
C ILE A 434 -6.22 3.01 -26.62
N TRP A 435 -6.32 4.11 -25.89
CA TRP A 435 -5.31 5.16 -25.87
C TRP A 435 -4.35 4.90 -24.71
N TYR A 436 -3.14 4.52 -25.06
CA TYR A 436 -2.08 4.11 -24.15
C TYR A 436 -1.27 5.31 -23.67
N ALA A 437 -0.94 5.36 -22.38
CA ALA A 437 -0.13 6.45 -21.83
C ALA A 437 1.27 6.51 -22.47
N GLY A 438 1.82 5.38 -22.92
CA GLY A 438 3.10 5.33 -23.64
C GLY A 438 3.10 5.99 -25.02
N ALA A 439 1.92 6.10 -25.64
CA ALA A 439 1.71 6.72 -26.96
C ALA A 439 1.24 8.19 -26.85
N SER A 440 1.17 8.71 -25.63
CA SER A 440 0.89 10.11 -25.30
C SER A 440 2.01 11.04 -25.79
N PRO A 441 1.71 12.29 -26.21
CA PRO A 441 0.38 12.88 -26.28
C PRO A 441 -0.40 12.39 -27.51
N TYR A 442 -1.71 12.23 -27.37
CA TYR A 442 -2.63 12.08 -28.49
C TYR A 442 -2.98 13.46 -29.05
N ILE A 443 -2.85 13.64 -30.36
CA ILE A 443 -3.15 14.90 -31.05
C ILE A 443 -4.39 14.71 -31.91
N ILE A 444 -5.51 15.34 -31.53
CA ILE A 444 -6.74 15.37 -32.29
C ILE A 444 -6.58 16.39 -33.42
N GLU A 445 -6.37 15.90 -34.65
CA GLU A 445 -6.23 16.75 -35.85
C GLU A 445 -7.58 17.24 -36.37
N ASP A 446 -8.61 16.41 -36.21
CA ASP A 446 -10.00 16.64 -36.59
C ASP A 446 -10.88 15.79 -35.65
N THR A 447 -12.16 16.11 -35.55
CA THR A 447 -13.08 15.51 -34.58
C THR A 447 -13.00 13.98 -34.60
N VAL A 448 -12.76 13.39 -33.42
CA VAL A 448 -12.72 11.95 -33.22
C VAL A 448 -14.09 11.48 -32.78
N ILE A 449 -14.66 10.51 -33.47
CA ILE A 449 -15.98 9.96 -33.16
C ILE A 449 -15.84 8.52 -32.70
N VAL A 450 -16.14 8.24 -31.43
CA VAL A 450 -16.31 6.86 -30.95
C VAL A 450 -17.65 6.34 -31.47
N SER A 451 -17.61 5.53 -32.52
CA SER A 451 -18.81 5.03 -33.19
C SER A 451 -19.69 4.19 -32.27
N GLU A 452 -20.97 4.06 -32.62
CA GLU A 452 -21.88 3.16 -31.92
C GLU A 452 -21.28 1.74 -31.81
N ARG A 453 -21.57 1.07 -30.69
CA ARG A 453 -21.07 -0.30 -30.36
C ARG A 453 -19.54 -0.43 -30.20
N CYS A 454 -18.79 0.66 -30.30
CA CYS A 454 -17.36 0.70 -30.02
C CYS A 454 -17.10 1.33 -28.65
N SER A 455 -15.93 1.07 -28.08
CA SER A 455 -15.50 1.70 -26.83
C SER A 455 -14.09 2.26 -26.95
N LEU A 456 -13.87 3.40 -26.29
CA LEU A 456 -12.56 4.00 -26.10
C LEU A 456 -12.14 3.86 -24.64
N LEU A 457 -11.06 3.13 -24.39
CA LEU A 457 -10.41 3.09 -23.08
C LEU A 457 -9.20 4.03 -23.11
N ILE A 458 -9.08 4.91 -22.13
CA ILE A 458 -7.94 5.83 -22.00
C ILE A 458 -7.17 5.49 -20.72
N GLU A 459 -5.89 5.15 -20.86
CA GLU A 459 -5.05 4.80 -19.70
C GLU A 459 -4.74 6.02 -18.82
N PRO A 460 -4.54 5.81 -17.50
CA PRO A 460 -4.12 6.86 -16.57
C PRO A 460 -2.87 7.61 -17.05
N GLY A 461 -2.85 8.93 -16.85
CA GLY A 461 -1.72 9.80 -17.21
C GLY A 461 -1.60 10.12 -18.71
N THR A 462 -2.55 9.68 -19.53
CA THR A 462 -2.60 10.03 -20.95
C THR A 462 -2.88 11.53 -21.13
N ILE A 463 -2.14 12.17 -22.03
CA ILE A 463 -2.32 13.58 -22.42
C ILE A 463 -2.95 13.61 -23.80
N ILE A 464 -4.03 14.36 -23.95
CA ILE A 464 -4.78 14.54 -25.19
C ILE A 464 -4.79 16.04 -25.52
N LYS A 465 -4.23 16.40 -26.67
CA LYS A 465 -4.21 17.77 -27.19
C LYS A 465 -5.11 17.86 -28.41
N SER A 466 -5.83 18.96 -28.56
CA SER A 466 -6.63 19.24 -29.77
C SER A 466 -6.38 20.65 -30.29
N SER A 467 -6.26 20.78 -31.61
CA SER A 467 -6.16 22.08 -32.32
C SER A 467 -7.51 22.65 -32.77
N GLY A 468 -8.61 22.00 -32.41
CA GLY A 468 -9.96 22.44 -32.76
C GLY A 468 -11.00 21.33 -32.61
N GLY A 469 -10.73 20.16 -33.18
CA GLY A 469 -11.68 19.03 -33.19
C GLY A 469 -12.04 18.51 -31.80
N GLY A 470 -13.31 18.12 -31.62
CA GLY A 470 -13.80 17.52 -30.39
C GLY A 470 -13.56 16.02 -30.28
N LEU A 471 -13.94 15.46 -29.13
CA LEU A 471 -14.11 14.02 -28.92
C LEU A 471 -15.60 13.70 -28.77
N VAL A 472 -16.20 13.13 -29.80
CA VAL A 472 -17.62 12.77 -29.83
C VAL A 472 -17.78 11.30 -29.44
N ILE A 473 -18.57 11.05 -28.41
CA ILE A 473 -18.89 9.72 -27.90
C ILE A 473 -20.31 9.36 -28.35
N ARG A 474 -20.43 8.36 -29.23
CA ARG A 474 -21.70 7.69 -29.60
C ARG A 474 -21.74 6.22 -29.15
N GLY A 475 -20.56 5.61 -28.95
CA GLY A 475 -20.36 4.31 -28.35
C GLY A 475 -20.18 4.38 -26.83
N GLY A 476 -19.01 3.98 -26.33
CA GLY A 476 -18.66 4.07 -24.91
C GLY A 476 -17.27 4.67 -24.67
N ILE A 477 -17.07 5.25 -23.50
CA ILE A 477 -15.74 5.73 -23.07
C ILE A 477 -15.48 5.36 -21.60
N ILE A 478 -14.25 4.90 -21.33
CA ILE A 478 -13.73 4.74 -19.98
C ILE A 478 -12.42 5.52 -19.93
N ALA A 479 -12.44 6.67 -19.28
CA ALA A 479 -11.26 7.45 -18.95
C ALA A 479 -11.19 7.57 -17.43
N SER A 480 -10.39 6.72 -16.80
CA SER A 480 -10.23 6.67 -15.34
C SER A 480 -8.76 6.84 -14.99
N GLY A 481 -8.34 8.08 -14.72
CA GLY A 481 -7.02 8.39 -14.20
C GLY A 481 -6.84 8.02 -12.73
N GLY A 482 -5.75 8.51 -12.14
CA GLY A 482 -5.53 8.49 -10.69
C GLY A 482 -5.04 9.84 -10.17
N LYS A 483 -4.95 10.00 -8.85
CA LYS A 483 -4.51 11.25 -8.20
C LYS A 483 -3.14 11.76 -8.69
N THR A 484 -2.24 10.85 -9.07
CA THR A 484 -0.90 11.14 -9.59
C THR A 484 -0.79 11.02 -11.11
N GLN A 485 -1.72 10.29 -11.73
CA GLN A 485 -1.77 10.01 -13.17
C GLN A 485 -3.10 10.49 -13.75
N VAL A 486 -3.31 11.80 -13.65
CA VAL A 486 -4.51 12.47 -14.16
C VAL A 486 -4.52 12.41 -15.68
N ILE A 487 -5.65 12.02 -16.28
CA ILE A 487 -5.84 12.10 -17.74
C ILE A 487 -6.12 13.55 -18.08
N THR A 488 -5.35 14.15 -18.99
CA THR A 488 -5.47 15.60 -19.28
C THR A 488 -5.88 15.85 -20.72
N PHE A 489 -6.99 16.54 -20.91
CA PHE A 489 -7.48 17.07 -22.18
C PHE A 489 -7.23 18.58 -22.22
N LEU A 490 -6.56 19.08 -23.26
CA LEU A 490 -6.20 20.49 -23.39
C LEU A 490 -6.14 20.93 -24.86
N SER A 491 -6.16 22.24 -25.09
CA SER A 491 -5.82 22.80 -26.41
C SER A 491 -4.35 22.52 -26.76
N SER A 492 -4.05 22.33 -28.04
CA SER A 492 -2.68 22.22 -28.55
C SER A 492 -1.94 23.56 -28.57
N ASN A 493 -2.66 24.68 -28.47
CA ASN A 493 -2.08 26.00 -28.53
C ASN A 493 -1.66 26.45 -27.12
N GLU A 494 -0.36 26.63 -26.91
CA GLU A 494 0.20 27.07 -25.62
C GLU A 494 -0.02 28.59 -25.36
N SER A 495 -0.55 29.32 -26.35
CA SER A 495 -0.75 30.77 -26.35
C SER A 495 -2.10 31.24 -25.79
N VAL A 496 -2.84 30.42 -25.02
CA VAL A 496 -4.14 30.82 -24.42
C VAL A 496 -3.94 31.68 -23.16
N GLY A 497 -3.01 32.62 -23.25
CA GLY A 497 -2.87 33.75 -22.36
C GLY A 497 -3.21 35.00 -23.16
N GLU A 498 -4.29 35.68 -22.77
CA GLU A 498 -4.64 37.07 -23.12
C GLU A 498 -5.53 37.33 -24.35
N ASN A 499 -5.76 36.40 -25.28
CA ASN A 499 -6.76 36.60 -26.35
C ASN A 499 -7.66 35.37 -26.53
N VAL A 500 -8.83 35.39 -25.88
CA VAL A 500 -9.91 34.41 -26.08
C VAL A 500 -10.51 34.64 -27.47
N GLY A 501 -10.09 33.86 -28.47
CA GLY A 501 -10.64 34.01 -29.81
C GLY A 501 -10.15 33.03 -30.87
N GLU A 502 -8.93 32.48 -30.76
CA GLU A 502 -8.38 31.63 -31.82
C GLU A 502 -7.85 30.30 -31.30
N SER A 503 -8.66 29.26 -31.52
CA SER A 503 -8.39 27.82 -31.33
C SER A 503 -8.53 27.30 -29.89
N VAL A 504 -9.76 27.38 -29.42
CA VAL A 504 -10.32 26.57 -28.34
C VAL A 504 -10.87 25.28 -28.96
N TRP A 505 -10.56 24.12 -28.43
CA TRP A 505 -11.11 22.86 -28.95
C TRP A 505 -12.57 22.66 -28.50
N GLU A 506 -13.36 21.92 -29.28
CA GLU A 506 -14.80 21.77 -29.02
C GLU A 506 -15.15 21.12 -27.67
N GLY A 507 -14.24 20.31 -27.13
CA GLY A 507 -14.46 19.54 -25.90
C GLY A 507 -14.88 18.10 -26.12
N ILE A 508 -15.49 17.50 -25.10
CA ILE A 508 -16.02 16.12 -25.15
C ILE A 508 -17.54 16.19 -25.28
N LEU A 509 -18.09 15.60 -26.35
CA LEU A 509 -19.53 15.54 -26.58
C LEU A 509 -20.04 14.11 -26.41
N PHE A 510 -20.97 13.89 -25.47
CA PHE A 510 -21.78 12.67 -25.43
C PHE A 510 -23.04 12.89 -26.27
N ASP A 511 -23.17 12.14 -27.37
CA ASP A 511 -24.27 12.25 -28.32
C ASP A 511 -25.10 10.96 -28.35
N SER A 512 -26.27 11.01 -27.69
CA SER A 512 -27.28 9.96 -27.72
C SER A 512 -26.78 8.58 -27.25
N VAL A 513 -25.88 8.56 -26.27
CA VAL A 513 -25.21 7.37 -25.78
C VAL A 513 -26.13 6.54 -24.90
N LYS A 514 -26.31 5.26 -25.27
CA LYS A 514 -27.13 4.29 -24.56
C LYS A 514 -26.24 3.24 -23.88
N GLY A 515 -26.35 3.11 -22.56
CA GLY A 515 -25.69 2.05 -21.77
C GLY A 515 -24.69 2.54 -20.71
N ASP A 516 -24.33 1.62 -19.81
CA ASP A 516 -23.77 1.93 -18.48
C ASP A 516 -22.24 2.13 -18.43
N LYS A 517 -21.54 2.18 -19.57
CA LYS A 517 -20.08 2.21 -19.62
C LYS A 517 -19.53 3.53 -20.17
N ASN A 518 -19.90 4.62 -19.51
CA ASN A 518 -19.43 5.98 -19.81
C ASN A 518 -18.93 6.64 -18.53
N LEU A 519 -17.61 6.56 -18.31
CA LEU A 519 -16.96 7.03 -17.09
C LEU A 519 -15.87 8.04 -17.44
N LEU A 520 -15.95 9.22 -16.82
CA LEU A 520 -14.86 10.16 -16.69
C LEU A 520 -14.49 10.26 -15.20
N ALA A 521 -13.32 9.76 -14.83
CA ALA A 521 -12.79 9.83 -13.47
C ALA A 521 -11.33 10.30 -13.45
N PHE A 522 -11.00 11.22 -12.54
CA PHE A 522 -9.64 11.81 -12.46
C PHE A 522 -9.14 12.35 -13.81
N CYS A 523 -10.04 13.05 -14.51
CA CYS A 523 -9.75 13.75 -15.75
C CYS A 523 -9.65 15.25 -15.49
N ARG A 524 -8.70 15.92 -16.14
CA ARG A 524 -8.63 17.38 -16.23
C ARG A 524 -8.98 17.81 -17.64
N ILE A 525 -10.03 18.60 -17.78
CA ILE A 525 -10.52 19.14 -19.05
C ILE A 525 -10.35 20.66 -19.00
N LYS A 526 -9.50 21.19 -19.88
CA LYS A 526 -9.15 22.60 -19.87
C LYS A 526 -9.03 23.23 -21.25
N ASP A 527 -9.20 24.55 -21.28
CA ASP A 527 -9.12 25.40 -22.48
C ASP A 527 -10.03 24.90 -23.63
N ALA A 528 -11.25 24.41 -23.29
CA ALA A 528 -12.28 23.95 -24.24
C ALA A 528 -13.44 24.96 -24.39
N ALA A 529 -14.14 24.93 -25.52
CA ALA A 529 -15.33 25.76 -25.74
C ALA A 529 -16.47 25.29 -24.83
N THR A 530 -16.62 23.98 -24.69
CA THR A 530 -17.41 23.38 -23.61
C THR A 530 -16.64 22.18 -23.12
N GLY A 531 -16.26 22.11 -21.84
CA GLY A 531 -15.44 21.01 -21.33
C GLY A 531 -16.08 19.65 -21.63
N VAL A 532 -17.30 19.46 -21.16
CA VAL A 532 -18.14 18.30 -21.50
C VAL A 532 -19.56 18.75 -21.87
N GLU A 533 -20.03 18.38 -23.06
CA GLU A 533 -21.42 18.55 -23.49
C GLU A 533 -22.14 17.19 -23.48
N ILE A 534 -23.35 17.14 -22.93
CA ILE A 534 -24.14 15.91 -22.75
C ILE A 534 -25.50 16.09 -23.43
N LYS A 535 -25.75 15.31 -24.47
CA LYS A 535 -27.01 15.28 -25.23
C LYS A 535 -27.62 13.89 -25.17
N SER A 536 -28.82 13.78 -24.58
CA SER A 536 -29.57 12.53 -24.42
C SER A 536 -28.71 11.35 -23.93
N SER A 537 -27.84 11.62 -22.95
CA SER A 537 -26.82 10.69 -22.45
C SER A 537 -26.70 10.76 -20.93
N SER A 538 -26.18 9.71 -20.29
CA SER A 538 -26.08 9.62 -18.82
C SER A 538 -24.70 9.13 -18.35
N PRO A 539 -23.60 9.86 -18.63
CA PRO A 539 -22.28 9.50 -18.13
C PRO A 539 -22.14 9.69 -16.61
N GLU A 540 -21.23 8.93 -16.01
CA GLU A 540 -20.72 9.15 -14.66
C GLU A 540 -19.46 10.03 -14.74
N ILE A 541 -19.50 11.20 -14.10
CA ILE A 541 -18.39 12.15 -14.06
C ILE A 541 -18.02 12.36 -12.59
N ARG A 542 -16.84 11.87 -12.19
CA ARG A 542 -16.42 11.94 -10.79
C ARG A 542 -14.96 12.34 -10.61
N ASN A 543 -14.62 13.08 -9.55
CA ASN A 543 -13.22 13.45 -9.27
C ASN A 543 -12.51 14.14 -10.46
N CYS A 544 -13.26 14.87 -11.29
CA CYS A 544 -12.75 15.55 -12.48
C CYS A 544 -12.55 17.05 -12.21
N GLU A 545 -11.66 17.68 -12.98
CA GLU A 545 -11.38 19.10 -12.93
C GLU A 545 -11.75 19.76 -14.27
N PHE A 546 -12.61 20.77 -14.22
CA PHE A 546 -13.06 21.56 -15.37
C PHE A 546 -12.60 23.00 -15.18
N VAL A 547 -11.53 23.38 -15.89
CA VAL A 547 -10.81 24.63 -15.63
C VAL A 547 -10.53 25.42 -16.91
N LYS A 548 -10.77 26.74 -16.89
CA LYS A 548 -10.51 27.65 -18.01
C LYS A 548 -11.20 27.26 -19.32
N ASN A 549 -12.35 26.60 -19.24
CA ASN A 549 -13.23 26.41 -20.39
C ASN A 549 -14.15 27.63 -20.53
N ASP A 550 -14.84 27.76 -21.66
CA ASP A 550 -15.93 28.73 -21.71
C ASP A 550 -17.11 28.25 -20.85
N ILE A 551 -17.65 27.08 -21.16
CA ILE A 551 -18.58 26.36 -20.29
C ILE A 551 -17.88 25.13 -19.71
N GLY A 552 -17.97 24.89 -18.40
CA GLY A 552 -17.39 23.70 -17.78
C GLY A 552 -18.11 22.42 -18.21
N ILE A 553 -19.41 22.32 -17.88
CA ILE A 553 -20.27 21.19 -18.24
C ILE A 553 -21.61 21.72 -18.76
N LYS A 554 -22.06 21.22 -19.91
CA LYS A 554 -23.36 21.56 -20.50
C LYS A 554 -24.24 20.31 -20.67
N ILE A 555 -25.48 20.36 -20.20
CA ILE A 555 -26.40 19.21 -20.22
C ILE A 555 -27.70 19.63 -20.90
N ILE A 556 -28.09 18.89 -21.94
CA ILE A 556 -29.21 19.25 -22.83
C ILE A 556 -30.11 18.05 -23.06
N GLY A 557 -31.42 18.29 -23.03
CA GLY A 557 -32.43 17.33 -23.47
C GLY A 557 -32.96 16.42 -22.36
N GLY A 558 -34.27 16.14 -22.40
CA GLY A 558 -34.99 15.41 -21.36
C GLY A 558 -34.58 13.95 -21.10
N PHE A 559 -33.75 13.36 -21.97
CA PHE A 559 -33.17 12.04 -21.79
C PHE A 559 -31.75 12.06 -21.19
N SER A 560 -31.20 13.25 -20.92
CA SER A 560 -29.93 13.39 -20.21
C SER A 560 -30.13 13.23 -18.71
N ASN A 561 -29.39 12.32 -18.09
CA ASN A 561 -29.42 12.06 -16.65
C ASN A 561 -28.02 11.73 -16.07
N PRO A 562 -27.00 12.59 -16.24
CA PRO A 562 -25.66 12.33 -15.72
C PRO A 562 -25.58 12.43 -14.19
N GLN A 563 -24.53 11.83 -13.65
CA GLN A 563 -24.09 12.01 -12.27
C GLN A 563 -22.79 12.81 -12.24
N ILE A 564 -22.76 13.92 -11.49
CA ILE A 564 -21.59 14.79 -11.34
C ILE A 564 -21.21 14.84 -9.87
N GLU A 565 -20.09 14.21 -9.51
CA GLU A 565 -19.69 13.97 -8.12
C GLU A 565 -18.23 14.35 -7.84
N GLU A 566 -17.95 15.01 -6.71
CA GLU A 566 -16.57 15.28 -6.24
C GLU A 566 -15.70 16.00 -7.29
N CYS A 567 -16.30 16.79 -8.19
CA CYS A 567 -15.59 17.52 -9.23
C CYS A 567 -15.24 18.95 -8.79
N ILE A 568 -14.19 19.50 -9.39
CA ILE A 568 -13.78 20.89 -9.21
C ILE A 568 -14.04 21.64 -10.52
N ILE A 569 -14.98 22.58 -10.53
CA ILE A 569 -15.37 23.37 -11.70
C ILE A 569 -15.04 24.84 -11.44
N HIS A 570 -13.98 25.35 -12.06
CA HIS A 570 -13.50 26.69 -11.73
C HIS A 570 -12.83 27.46 -12.86
N ASP A 571 -12.77 28.78 -12.69
CA ASP A 571 -12.13 29.71 -13.64
C ASP A 571 -12.65 29.58 -15.09
N ASN A 572 -13.90 29.13 -15.28
CA ASN A 572 -14.54 29.07 -16.60
C ASN A 572 -15.12 30.44 -16.98
N SER A 573 -14.95 30.88 -18.24
CA SER A 573 -15.26 32.26 -18.66
C SER A 573 -16.76 32.57 -18.74
N SER A 574 -17.60 31.55 -18.91
CA SER A 574 -19.06 31.66 -18.88
C SER A 574 -19.61 30.90 -17.66
N THR A 575 -20.17 29.71 -17.83
CA THR A 575 -20.89 29.00 -16.76
C THR A 575 -20.12 27.77 -16.31
N GLY A 576 -20.10 27.51 -15.00
CA GLY A 576 -19.55 26.28 -14.45
C GLY A 576 -20.34 25.06 -14.94
N ILE A 577 -21.63 25.00 -14.60
CA ILE A 577 -22.56 23.96 -15.07
C ILE A 577 -23.84 24.58 -15.64
N GLU A 578 -24.18 24.25 -16.89
CA GLU A 578 -25.40 24.67 -17.58
C GLU A 578 -26.32 23.46 -17.83
N ILE A 579 -27.60 23.57 -17.43
CA ILE A 579 -28.61 22.52 -17.56
C ILE A 579 -29.84 23.08 -18.24
N ILE A 580 -30.18 22.54 -19.41
CA ILE A 580 -31.26 23.05 -20.27
C ILE A 580 -32.13 21.96 -20.91
N ASP A 581 -33.27 22.37 -21.47
CA ASP A 581 -34.15 21.56 -22.34
C ASP A 581 -34.64 20.24 -21.72
N GLY A 582 -35.10 20.30 -20.48
CA GLY A 582 -35.70 19.17 -19.76
C GLY A 582 -34.70 18.20 -19.13
N ALA A 583 -33.40 18.48 -19.24
CA ALA A 583 -32.34 17.66 -18.67
C ALA A 583 -32.55 17.39 -17.17
N ARG A 584 -32.17 16.19 -16.75
CA ARG A 584 -32.19 15.76 -15.34
C ARG A 584 -30.76 15.58 -14.88
N VAL A 585 -30.44 15.90 -13.63
CA VAL A 585 -29.06 15.76 -13.14
C VAL A 585 -28.99 15.67 -11.62
N SER A 586 -28.02 14.89 -11.14
CA SER A 586 -27.56 14.90 -9.75
C SER A 586 -26.18 15.55 -9.65
N ILE A 587 -26.07 16.62 -8.86
CA ILE A 587 -24.84 17.38 -8.62
C ILE A 587 -24.50 17.26 -7.14
N THR A 588 -23.49 16.47 -6.80
CA THR A 588 -23.15 16.12 -5.42
C THR A 588 -21.68 16.36 -5.05
N ASN A 589 -21.45 16.99 -3.89
CA ASN A 589 -20.10 17.18 -3.33
C ASN A 589 -19.08 17.86 -4.26
N ASN A 590 -19.54 18.71 -5.18
CA ASN A 590 -18.68 19.43 -6.10
C ASN A 590 -18.22 20.76 -5.50
N ARG A 591 -17.08 21.25 -5.97
CA ARG A 591 -16.61 22.62 -5.71
C ARG A 591 -16.74 23.43 -6.99
N ILE A 592 -17.55 24.50 -6.94
CA ILE A 592 -17.88 25.33 -8.10
C ILE A 592 -17.55 26.78 -7.76
N ASN A 593 -16.42 27.28 -8.27
CA ASN A 593 -15.92 28.60 -7.87
C ASN A 593 -15.23 29.39 -8.98
N ASN A 594 -15.17 30.71 -8.85
CA ASN A 594 -14.47 31.60 -9.78
C ASN A 594 -14.97 31.55 -11.24
N ASN A 595 -16.16 31.01 -11.51
CA ASN A 595 -16.76 31.04 -12.83
C ASN A 595 -17.50 32.37 -13.04
N ASN A 596 -17.86 32.73 -14.27
CA ASN A 596 -18.75 33.87 -14.49
C ASN A 596 -20.19 33.60 -14.05
N ALA A 597 -20.68 32.36 -14.08
CA ALA A 597 -21.86 31.93 -13.34
C ALA A 597 -21.59 30.53 -12.76
N GLY A 598 -22.05 30.24 -11.55
CA GLY A 598 -21.82 28.94 -10.93
C GLY A 598 -22.63 27.84 -11.62
N LEU A 599 -23.94 27.84 -11.38
CA LEU A 599 -24.90 26.92 -12.00
C LEU A 599 -26.01 27.71 -12.70
N LEU A 600 -26.31 27.34 -13.94
CA LEU A 600 -27.49 27.81 -14.68
C LEU A 600 -28.44 26.62 -14.92
N ILE A 601 -29.62 26.69 -14.33
CA ILE A 601 -30.69 25.69 -14.47
C ILE A 601 -31.86 26.37 -15.16
N GLN A 602 -32.07 26.08 -16.45
CA GLN A 602 -33.11 26.75 -17.23
C GLN A 602 -33.94 25.74 -18.02
N ASP A 603 -35.27 25.83 -17.94
CA ASP A 603 -36.18 24.92 -18.64
C ASP A 603 -35.83 23.42 -18.41
N ALA A 604 -35.24 23.11 -17.26
CA ALA A 604 -34.73 21.79 -16.89
C ALA A 604 -35.83 20.89 -16.31
N GLY A 605 -35.55 19.58 -16.31
CA GLY A 605 -36.41 18.59 -15.68
C GLY A 605 -36.18 18.53 -14.16
N SER A 606 -35.89 17.34 -13.64
CA SER A 606 -35.57 17.13 -12.23
C SER A 606 -34.09 17.38 -11.96
N VAL A 607 -33.78 18.39 -11.15
CA VAL A 607 -32.40 18.75 -10.78
C VAL A 607 -32.23 18.66 -9.25
N SER A 608 -31.19 17.93 -8.81
CA SER A 608 -30.82 17.81 -7.40
C SER A 608 -29.40 18.36 -7.19
N VAL A 609 -29.26 19.35 -6.30
CA VAL A 609 -27.98 19.98 -5.95
C VAL A 609 -27.75 19.79 -4.44
N LYS A 610 -26.77 18.95 -4.06
CA LYS A 610 -26.55 18.58 -2.66
C LYS A 610 -25.09 18.45 -2.25
N GLY A 611 -24.71 18.95 -1.09
CA GLY A 611 -23.35 18.79 -0.55
C GLY A 611 -22.28 19.64 -1.25
N ASN A 612 -22.67 20.55 -2.14
CA ASN A 612 -21.72 21.31 -2.96
C ASN A 612 -21.21 22.56 -2.23
N LEU A 613 -20.02 23.02 -2.63
CA LEU A 613 -19.44 24.31 -2.25
C LEU A 613 -19.46 25.23 -3.47
N ILE A 614 -20.31 26.27 -3.44
CA ILE A 614 -20.54 27.19 -4.57
C ILE A 614 -20.19 28.61 -4.12
N ILE A 615 -18.98 29.07 -4.47
CA ILE A 615 -18.40 30.29 -3.89
C ILE A 615 -17.62 31.12 -4.90
N ASN A 616 -17.48 32.44 -4.66
CA ASN A 616 -16.61 33.32 -5.44
C ASN A 616 -16.88 33.34 -6.95
N ASN A 617 -18.11 33.02 -7.39
CA ASN A 617 -18.48 33.19 -8.79
C ASN A 617 -18.73 34.68 -9.08
N LYS A 618 -18.26 35.17 -10.23
CA LYS A 618 -18.32 36.59 -10.63
C LYS A 618 -19.72 37.05 -11.03
N GLY A 619 -20.59 36.09 -11.36
CA GLY A 619 -22.04 36.20 -11.51
C GLY A 619 -22.74 35.31 -10.48
N CYS A 620 -24.06 35.16 -10.60
CA CYS A 620 -24.85 34.47 -9.60
C CYS A 620 -24.36 33.03 -9.32
N GLY A 621 -24.36 32.64 -8.04
CA GLY A 621 -23.94 31.30 -7.62
C GLY A 621 -24.81 30.21 -8.26
N ILE A 622 -26.13 30.33 -8.11
CA ILE A 622 -27.12 29.47 -8.78
C ILE A 622 -28.21 30.33 -9.43
N VAL A 623 -28.54 30.06 -10.68
CA VAL A 623 -29.67 30.68 -11.39
C VAL A 623 -30.67 29.60 -11.77
N VAL A 624 -31.94 29.75 -11.39
CA VAL A 624 -33.03 28.83 -11.71
C VAL A 624 -34.13 29.54 -12.48
N LYS A 625 -34.37 29.12 -13.72
CA LYS A 625 -35.39 29.67 -14.62
C LYS A 625 -36.32 28.56 -15.09
N ASN A 626 -37.63 28.74 -14.93
CA ASN A 626 -38.67 27.81 -15.41
C ASN A 626 -38.44 26.33 -15.05
N SER A 627 -37.82 26.05 -13.90
CA SER A 627 -37.38 24.69 -13.53
C SER A 627 -37.75 24.39 -12.08
N GLN A 628 -37.92 23.10 -11.74
CA GLN A 628 -38.01 22.65 -10.35
C GLN A 628 -36.67 22.04 -9.94
N ALA A 629 -35.90 22.78 -9.16
CA ALA A 629 -34.62 22.35 -8.62
C ALA A 629 -34.73 22.18 -7.10
N ALA A 630 -34.26 21.04 -6.60
CA ALA A 630 -34.12 20.77 -5.17
C ALA A 630 -32.66 21.05 -4.77
N ILE A 631 -32.43 22.16 -4.07
CA ILE A 631 -31.12 22.64 -3.66
C ILE A 631 -31.07 22.55 -2.15
N SER A 632 -30.31 21.61 -1.60
CA SER A 632 -30.24 21.45 -0.14
C SER A 632 -28.88 20.98 0.32
N LYS A 633 -28.51 21.30 1.56
CA LYS A 633 -27.26 20.84 2.17
C LYS A 633 -26.03 21.29 1.40
N ASN A 634 -26.05 22.50 0.86
CA ASN A 634 -24.91 23.11 0.17
C ASN A 634 -24.34 24.27 0.99
N ASN A 635 -23.11 24.64 0.67
CA ASN A 635 -22.44 25.85 1.13
C ASN A 635 -22.41 26.86 -0.03
N ILE A 636 -23.24 27.89 -0.01
CA ILE A 636 -23.46 28.86 -1.10
C ILE A 636 -23.24 30.27 -0.56
N TYR A 637 -22.10 30.89 -0.82
CA TYR A 637 -21.79 32.22 -0.30
C TYR A 637 -20.68 32.91 -1.10
N ASP A 638 -20.49 34.21 -0.89
CA ASP A 638 -19.48 35.03 -1.57
C ASP A 638 -19.60 35.03 -3.10
N ASN A 639 -20.80 34.82 -3.65
CA ASN A 639 -21.04 35.00 -5.08
C ASN A 639 -21.57 36.41 -5.37
N THR A 640 -21.13 37.00 -6.48
CA THR A 640 -21.53 38.36 -6.87
C THR A 640 -22.27 38.31 -8.20
N PRO A 641 -23.40 39.01 -8.41
CA PRO A 641 -24.05 39.91 -7.47
C PRO A 641 -24.92 39.22 -6.42
N SER A 642 -25.21 37.93 -6.56
CA SER A 642 -26.09 37.19 -5.63
C SER A 642 -25.70 35.71 -5.52
N ASP A 643 -26.05 35.07 -4.41
CA ASP A 643 -25.82 33.64 -4.18
C ASP A 643 -26.82 32.78 -4.95
N MET A 644 -28.08 33.23 -5.02
CA MET A 644 -29.10 32.53 -5.79
C MET A 644 -30.13 33.48 -6.43
N GLU A 645 -30.47 33.20 -7.67
CA GLU A 645 -31.51 33.87 -8.43
C GLU A 645 -32.56 32.85 -8.91
N GLY A 646 -33.82 33.04 -8.53
CA GLY A 646 -34.96 32.29 -9.02
C GLY A 646 -35.73 33.01 -10.12
N ALA A 647 -36.70 32.33 -10.73
CA ALA A 647 -37.58 32.93 -11.73
C ALA A 647 -38.51 33.98 -11.10
N PHE A 648 -38.78 35.10 -11.79
CA PHE A 648 -39.76 36.10 -11.33
C PHE A 648 -41.22 35.67 -11.58
N HIS A 649 -41.42 34.74 -12.52
CA HIS A 649 -42.71 34.19 -12.89
C HIS A 649 -42.64 32.66 -12.88
N GLY A 650 -43.78 32.01 -12.61
CA GLY A 650 -43.87 30.54 -12.56
C GLY A 650 -43.52 29.98 -11.18
N LYS A 651 -43.02 28.74 -11.17
CA LYS A 651 -42.73 27.99 -9.95
C LYS A 651 -41.46 28.48 -9.27
N ALA A 652 -41.45 28.46 -7.94
CA ALA A 652 -40.27 28.75 -7.13
C ALA A 652 -39.28 27.57 -7.14
N ALA A 653 -38.00 27.86 -6.92
CA ALA A 653 -36.98 26.86 -6.64
C ALA A 653 -36.91 26.56 -5.13
N ASP A 654 -36.68 25.31 -4.74
CA ASP A 654 -36.58 24.92 -3.33
C ASP A 654 -35.12 24.96 -2.88
N ALA A 655 -34.82 25.74 -1.84
CA ALA A 655 -33.45 26.01 -1.37
C ALA A 655 -33.30 25.88 0.17
N ASP A 656 -33.99 24.91 0.76
CA ASP A 656 -33.94 24.58 2.19
C ASP A 656 -32.60 23.95 2.63
N ASP A 657 -32.28 24.06 3.91
CA ASP A 657 -31.12 23.42 4.54
C ASP A 657 -29.76 23.79 3.90
N ASN A 658 -29.59 25.02 3.40
CA ASN A 658 -28.31 25.50 2.87
C ASN A 658 -27.60 26.46 3.83
N TRP A 659 -26.26 26.46 3.80
CA TRP A 659 -25.43 27.44 4.46
C TRP A 659 -25.14 28.60 3.51
N TRP A 660 -25.48 29.82 3.94
CA TRP A 660 -25.39 31.04 3.13
C TRP A 660 -24.22 31.95 3.54
N GLY A 661 -23.21 31.40 4.24
CA GLY A 661 -22.05 32.15 4.74
C GLY A 661 -22.24 32.76 6.13
N LYS A 662 -23.50 32.95 6.57
CA LYS A 662 -23.84 33.42 7.92
C LYS A 662 -25.13 32.76 8.44
N ALA A 663 -25.22 32.61 9.75
CA ALA A 663 -26.39 32.12 10.46
C ALA A 663 -27.45 33.22 10.69
N ASP A 664 -27.63 34.09 9.71
CA ASP A 664 -28.57 35.22 9.78
C ASP A 664 -29.38 35.30 8.48
N TRP A 665 -30.68 35.07 8.60
CA TRP A 665 -31.60 35.09 7.47
C TRP A 665 -31.91 36.52 6.97
N HIS A 666 -31.55 37.58 7.72
CA HIS A 666 -31.74 38.96 7.25
C HIS A 666 -30.82 39.28 6.07
N ASP A 667 -29.56 38.81 6.13
CA ASP A 667 -28.56 38.98 5.06
C ASP A 667 -28.89 38.16 3.82
N LEU A 668 -29.62 37.05 3.98
CA LEU A 668 -30.09 36.21 2.87
C LEU A 668 -30.97 37.02 1.90
N LEU A 669 -31.74 37.98 2.40
CA LEU A 669 -32.67 38.79 1.59
C LEU A 669 -31.96 39.74 0.63
N SER A 670 -30.74 40.15 0.94
CA SER A 670 -29.93 40.97 0.03
C SER A 670 -29.16 40.14 -1.00
N ASN A 671 -28.92 38.87 -0.72
CA ASN A 671 -28.10 37.98 -1.55
C ASN A 671 -28.91 36.97 -2.37
N THR A 672 -30.24 37.02 -2.29
CA THR A 672 -31.16 36.20 -3.08
C THR A 672 -32.20 37.06 -3.78
N THR A 673 -32.64 36.62 -4.96
CA THR A 673 -33.65 37.36 -5.75
C THR A 673 -34.54 36.39 -6.54
N GLY A 674 -35.75 36.82 -6.89
CA GLY A 674 -36.73 35.97 -7.58
C GLY A 674 -37.45 34.97 -6.66
N ARG A 675 -38.26 34.07 -7.24
CA ARG A 675 -39.08 33.12 -6.47
C ARG A 675 -38.23 31.95 -5.98
N ILE A 676 -37.84 32.00 -4.71
CA ILE A 676 -37.08 30.95 -4.03
C ILE A 676 -37.77 30.62 -2.70
N ASN A 677 -38.06 29.33 -2.50
CA ASN A 677 -38.60 28.81 -1.26
C ASN A 677 -37.45 28.50 -0.29
N ILE A 678 -37.39 29.24 0.81
CA ILE A 678 -36.42 29.02 1.89
C ILE A 678 -37.19 29.07 3.22
N LYS A 679 -37.45 27.89 3.78
CA LYS A 679 -38.07 27.69 5.10
C LYS A 679 -37.01 27.46 6.17
N THR A 680 -35.83 26.99 5.76
CA THR A 680 -34.71 26.70 6.67
C THR A 680 -33.37 27.12 6.09
N ILE A 681 -32.46 27.56 6.96
CA ILE A 681 -31.04 27.78 6.66
C ILE A 681 -30.19 27.02 7.66
N LEU A 682 -28.92 26.78 7.36
CA LEU A 682 -28.00 26.19 8.33
C LEU A 682 -27.39 27.25 9.26
N ASP A 683 -27.10 26.87 10.50
CA ASP A 683 -26.41 27.70 11.51
C ASP A 683 -24.86 27.67 11.39
N GLY A 684 -24.36 26.85 10.48
CA GLY A 684 -22.95 26.71 10.14
C GLY A 684 -22.78 25.97 8.82
N PRO A 685 -21.53 25.79 8.35
CA PRO A 685 -21.25 25.08 7.10
C PRO A 685 -21.74 23.64 7.12
N TYR A 686 -22.32 23.17 6.02
CA TYR A 686 -22.57 21.74 5.80
C TYR A 686 -21.22 20.98 5.72
N PRO A 687 -21.07 19.78 6.32
CA PRO A 687 -22.12 18.93 6.90
C PRO A 687 -22.48 19.17 8.37
N ASP A 688 -21.76 20.04 9.07
CA ASP A 688 -21.85 20.18 10.52
C ASP A 688 -22.97 21.12 10.99
N GLY A 689 -23.40 22.04 10.12
CA GLY A 689 -24.47 22.99 10.39
C GLY A 689 -25.84 22.34 10.61
N LYS A 690 -26.62 22.94 11.50
CA LYS A 690 -27.98 22.51 11.87
C LYS A 690 -29.03 23.44 11.27
N PRO A 691 -30.20 22.92 10.86
CA PRO A 691 -31.28 23.76 10.35
C PRO A 691 -31.85 24.72 11.41
N ILE A 692 -32.00 25.98 11.02
CA ILE A 692 -32.76 27.03 11.70
C ILE A 692 -33.95 27.39 10.81
N ALA A 693 -35.14 27.43 11.40
CA ALA A 693 -36.35 27.85 10.70
C ALA A 693 -36.37 29.36 10.44
N ILE A 694 -36.74 29.76 9.22
CA ILE A 694 -37.09 31.13 8.88
C ILE A 694 -38.57 31.34 9.19
N PRO A 695 -38.96 32.44 9.85
CA PRO A 695 -40.35 32.73 10.20
C PRO A 695 -41.16 33.24 8.98
N VAL A 696 -41.26 32.41 7.92
CA VAL A 696 -42.04 32.72 6.71
C VAL A 696 -43.53 32.58 7.00
N ILE A 697 -44.30 33.62 6.70
CA ILE A 697 -45.76 33.56 6.77
C ILE A 697 -46.29 32.97 5.48
N THR A 698 -46.78 31.74 5.55
CA THR A 698 -47.41 31.05 4.42
C THR A 698 -48.92 31.20 4.48
N GLU A 699 -49.56 31.56 3.36
CA GLU A 699 -51.03 31.61 3.13
C GLU A 699 -51.87 32.45 4.12
N ASN A 700 -52.70 33.37 3.59
CA ASN A 700 -53.64 34.22 4.35
C ASN A 700 -53.01 34.97 5.55
N PRO A 701 -52.04 35.89 5.32
CA PRO A 701 -51.50 36.73 6.38
C PRO A 701 -52.60 37.52 7.09
N GLY A 702 -52.80 37.26 8.38
CA GLY A 702 -53.77 37.93 9.23
C GLY A 702 -53.61 37.55 10.70
N GLY A 703 -54.13 38.39 11.60
CA GLY A 703 -54.00 38.19 13.05
C GLY A 703 -52.77 38.89 13.64
N ARG A 704 -52.40 38.50 14.85
CA ARG A 704 -51.29 39.12 15.60
C ARG A 704 -49.95 38.47 15.25
N ILE A 705 -48.96 39.30 14.95
CA ILE A 705 -47.55 38.94 14.77
C ILE A 705 -46.76 39.54 15.94
N ASP A 706 -46.16 38.67 16.76
CA ASP A 706 -45.43 39.01 17.98
C ASP A 706 -43.94 38.65 17.93
N THR A 707 -43.47 38.07 16.81
CA THR A 707 -42.07 37.82 16.49
C THR A 707 -41.75 38.26 15.06
N ASP A 708 -40.48 38.54 14.77
CA ASP A 708 -40.04 38.85 13.41
C ASP A 708 -40.52 37.79 12.42
N SER A 709 -41.05 38.25 11.30
CA SER A 709 -41.70 37.40 10.29
C SER A 709 -41.46 37.94 8.90
N ILE A 710 -41.51 37.07 7.90
CA ILE A 710 -41.23 37.44 6.51
C ILE A 710 -42.38 37.06 5.57
N LEU A 711 -42.70 37.98 4.65
CA LEU A 711 -43.46 37.71 3.44
C LEU A 711 -42.47 37.47 2.29
N ALA A 712 -42.31 36.21 1.92
CA ALA A 712 -41.45 35.78 0.83
C ALA A 712 -42.08 36.05 -0.56
N PHE A 713 -41.27 36.40 -1.55
CA PHE A 713 -41.75 36.64 -2.92
C PHE A 713 -42.24 35.35 -3.60
N SER A 714 -41.76 34.18 -3.17
CA SER A 714 -42.20 32.89 -3.69
C SER A 714 -43.71 32.64 -3.52
N ASP A 715 -44.31 33.11 -2.42
CA ASP A 715 -45.74 32.97 -2.12
C ASP A 715 -46.57 34.20 -2.55
N SER A 716 -45.94 35.19 -3.22
CA SER A 716 -46.64 36.35 -3.78
C SER A 716 -47.56 35.94 -4.95
N PRO A 717 -48.78 36.49 -5.08
CA PRO A 717 -49.36 37.56 -4.25
C PRO A 717 -49.99 37.05 -2.95
N TYR A 718 -49.94 37.88 -1.91
CA TYR A 718 -50.60 37.64 -0.63
C TYR A 718 -51.94 38.35 -0.56
N ARG A 719 -52.98 37.68 -0.08
CA ARG A 719 -54.29 38.28 0.16
C ARG A 719 -54.50 38.56 1.65
N ILE A 720 -54.70 39.84 1.98
CA ILE A 720 -54.92 40.34 3.34
C ILE A 720 -56.44 40.33 3.59
N THR A 721 -56.90 39.27 4.24
CA THR A 721 -58.33 39.01 4.54
C THR A 721 -58.69 39.26 6.00
N ASN A 722 -57.73 39.67 6.83
CA ASN A 722 -57.89 40.12 8.21
C ASN A 722 -56.82 41.18 8.51
N ASP A 723 -57.01 41.97 9.57
CA ASP A 723 -55.96 42.90 10.04
C ASP A 723 -54.70 42.13 10.43
N LEU A 724 -53.55 42.63 10.01
CA LEU A 724 -52.22 42.10 10.37
C LEU A 724 -51.63 42.99 11.46
N ILE A 725 -51.68 42.55 12.72
CA ILE A 725 -51.33 43.36 13.89
C ILE A 725 -49.89 43.09 14.31
N LEU A 726 -48.99 44.04 14.09
CA LEU A 726 -47.58 43.97 14.48
C LEU A 726 -47.41 44.53 15.90
N ASP A 727 -46.94 43.69 16.80
CA ASP A 727 -46.87 43.98 18.23
C ASP A 727 -45.63 43.34 18.88
N ASN A 728 -45.40 43.61 20.17
CA ASN A 728 -44.31 43.02 20.96
C ASN A 728 -42.88 43.20 20.39
N GLY A 729 -42.66 44.27 19.63
CA GLY A 729 -41.38 44.58 18.97
C GLY A 729 -41.16 43.83 17.65
N ALA A 730 -42.16 43.13 17.11
CA ALA A 730 -42.03 42.37 15.88
C ALA A 730 -41.82 43.26 14.65
N THR A 731 -40.96 42.81 13.74
CA THR A 731 -40.77 43.41 12.41
C THR A 731 -41.32 42.48 11.32
N LEU A 732 -42.18 43.02 10.47
CA LEU A 732 -42.63 42.36 9.24
C LEU A 732 -41.69 42.71 8.10
N TYR A 733 -40.89 41.75 7.66
CA TYR A 733 -40.02 41.89 6.50
C TYR A 733 -40.78 41.51 5.23
N ILE A 734 -40.67 42.33 4.19
CA ILE A 734 -41.36 42.11 2.92
C ILE A 734 -40.31 42.08 1.81
N GLN A 735 -40.16 40.93 1.15
CA GLN A 735 -39.18 40.77 0.08
C GLN A 735 -39.50 41.64 -1.14
N PRO A 736 -38.49 42.05 -1.92
CA PRO A 736 -38.70 42.73 -3.20
C PRO A 736 -39.67 41.98 -4.12
N GLY A 737 -40.53 42.72 -4.83
CA GLY A 737 -41.52 42.17 -5.76
C GLY A 737 -42.80 41.60 -5.13
N VAL A 738 -42.88 41.49 -3.79
CA VAL A 738 -44.10 41.03 -3.12
C VAL A 738 -45.29 41.94 -3.44
N MET A 739 -46.43 41.32 -3.74
CA MET A 739 -47.70 41.99 -3.97
C MET A 739 -48.69 41.62 -2.86
N LEU A 740 -49.28 42.62 -2.23
CA LEU A 740 -50.26 42.53 -1.16
C LEU A 740 -51.61 43.03 -1.67
N LEU A 741 -52.61 42.14 -1.65
CA LEU A 741 -53.98 42.36 -2.09
C LEU A 741 -54.89 42.52 -0.88
N PHE A 742 -55.36 43.74 -0.61
CA PHE A 742 -56.19 44.06 0.55
C PHE A 742 -57.68 43.91 0.24
N ASP A 743 -58.40 43.20 1.12
CA ASP A 743 -59.87 43.23 1.18
C ASP A 743 -60.35 44.52 1.88
N LYS A 744 -61.60 44.93 1.61
CA LYS A 744 -62.10 46.30 1.82
C LYS A 744 -61.88 46.97 3.19
N GLN A 745 -61.66 46.20 4.25
CA GLN A 745 -61.64 46.71 5.62
C GLN A 745 -60.32 46.51 6.36
N PHE A 746 -59.38 45.75 5.78
CA PHE A 746 -58.21 45.31 6.53
C PHE A 746 -56.97 46.15 6.26
N SER A 747 -56.04 46.10 7.20
CA SER A 747 -54.81 46.88 7.18
C SER A 747 -53.67 46.14 7.87
N ILE A 748 -52.43 46.52 7.57
CA ILE A 748 -51.30 46.19 8.45
C ILE A 748 -51.28 47.24 9.56
N ILE A 749 -51.43 46.82 10.82
CA ILE A 749 -51.52 47.71 11.98
C ILE A 749 -50.30 47.52 12.87
N ALA A 750 -49.42 48.51 12.92
CA ALA A 750 -48.32 48.55 13.87
C ALA A 750 -48.78 49.18 15.19
N LYS A 751 -48.77 48.39 16.28
CA LYS A 751 -49.02 48.86 17.64
C LYS A 751 -47.71 49.09 18.39
N ASN A 752 -46.90 48.04 18.51
CA ASN A 752 -45.53 48.11 18.99
C ASN A 752 -44.69 47.21 18.11
N GLY A 753 -44.62 47.52 16.82
CA GLY A 753 -43.89 46.74 15.82
C GLY A 753 -43.48 47.62 14.65
N GLY A 754 -42.95 47.03 13.58
CA GLY A 754 -42.50 47.76 12.40
C GLY A 754 -42.59 46.97 11.11
N VAL A 755 -42.50 47.68 9.98
CA VAL A 755 -42.52 47.09 8.63
C VAL A 755 -41.21 47.42 7.92
N ALA A 756 -40.52 46.40 7.43
CA ALA A 756 -39.33 46.52 6.61
C ALA A 756 -39.65 46.09 5.18
N ALA A 757 -40.12 47.04 4.36
CA ALA A 757 -40.48 46.85 2.96
C ALA A 757 -39.44 47.51 2.06
N ARG A 758 -38.43 46.75 1.62
CA ARG A 758 -37.33 47.26 0.80
C ARG A 758 -37.36 46.61 -0.58
N GLY A 759 -38.19 47.12 -1.48
CA GLY A 759 -38.22 46.71 -2.88
C GLY A 759 -36.99 47.18 -3.66
N THR A 760 -36.96 46.87 -4.95
CA THR A 760 -35.97 47.41 -5.89
C THR A 760 -36.67 48.16 -7.02
N LYS A 761 -35.90 48.92 -7.83
CA LYS A 761 -36.45 49.66 -8.98
C LYS A 761 -37.17 48.72 -9.96
N ASP A 762 -36.60 47.55 -10.19
CA ASP A 762 -37.13 46.56 -11.15
C ASP A 762 -38.24 45.70 -10.52
N ASN A 763 -38.17 45.47 -9.20
CA ASN A 763 -39.14 44.66 -8.45
C ASN A 763 -39.68 45.44 -7.24
N PRO A 764 -40.58 46.42 -7.46
CA PRO A 764 -41.19 47.17 -6.37
C PRO A 764 -42.14 46.29 -5.55
N ILE A 765 -42.28 46.59 -4.26
CA ILE A 765 -43.32 45.98 -3.42
C ILE A 765 -44.64 46.71 -3.69
N ILE A 766 -45.72 45.97 -3.94
CA ILE A 766 -47.00 46.54 -4.37
C ILE A 766 -48.06 46.29 -3.30
N PHE A 767 -48.66 47.35 -2.78
CA PHE A 767 -49.81 47.34 -1.88
C PHE A 767 -51.04 47.82 -2.67
N THR A 768 -52.00 46.94 -2.92
CA THR A 768 -53.12 47.22 -3.83
C THR A 768 -54.40 46.49 -3.40
N SER A 769 -55.53 46.81 -4.01
CA SER A 769 -56.82 46.18 -3.68
C SER A 769 -56.93 44.77 -4.26
N SER A 770 -57.65 43.87 -3.56
CA SER A 770 -58.02 42.56 -4.10
C SER A 770 -59.20 42.62 -5.09
N GLY A 771 -59.80 43.79 -5.32
CA GLY A 771 -60.97 43.96 -6.17
C GLY A 771 -60.67 43.70 -7.64
N SER A 772 -61.60 43.08 -8.37
CA SER A 772 -61.47 42.82 -9.82
C SER A 772 -61.49 44.10 -10.68
N SER A 773 -61.90 45.23 -10.10
CA SER A 773 -61.94 46.55 -10.73
C SER A 773 -61.70 47.62 -9.65
N PRO A 774 -60.45 47.78 -9.21
CA PRO A 774 -60.14 48.56 -8.02
C PRO A 774 -60.35 50.06 -8.26
N SER A 775 -60.79 50.77 -7.22
CA SER A 775 -61.04 52.21 -7.26
C SER A 775 -60.45 52.90 -6.02
N PRO A 776 -60.20 54.21 -6.03
CA PRO A 776 -59.70 54.89 -4.83
C PRO A 776 -60.61 54.67 -3.62
N GLY A 777 -60.05 54.22 -2.50
CA GLY A 777 -60.80 53.92 -1.27
C GLY A 777 -61.31 52.48 -1.16
N ASP A 778 -60.88 51.57 -2.05
CA ASP A 778 -61.33 50.18 -2.07
C ASP A 778 -60.82 49.36 -0.88
N TYR A 779 -59.83 49.85 -0.12
CA TYR A 779 -59.47 49.36 1.21
C TYR A 779 -59.09 50.50 2.16
N ARG A 780 -59.03 50.22 3.47
CA ARG A 780 -58.86 51.24 4.52
C ARG A 780 -57.45 51.85 4.54
N HIS A 781 -56.47 51.11 5.07
CA HIS A 781 -55.06 51.51 5.12
C HIS A 781 -54.17 50.40 4.57
N ALA A 782 -53.07 50.73 3.90
CA ALA A 782 -52.05 49.72 3.62
C ALA A 782 -51.26 49.43 4.89
N VAL A 783 -50.80 50.49 5.57
CA VAL A 783 -50.15 50.42 6.88
C VAL A 783 -50.67 51.53 7.81
N CYS A 784 -50.98 51.19 9.06
CA CYS A 784 -51.42 52.12 10.11
C CYS A 784 -50.53 51.98 11.35
N PHE A 785 -49.82 53.04 11.72
CA PHE A 785 -49.04 53.12 12.95
C PHE A 785 -49.89 53.70 14.08
N SER A 786 -50.50 52.81 14.85
CA SER A 786 -51.59 53.11 15.77
C SER A 786 -51.18 53.38 17.22
N GLU A 787 -50.01 52.88 17.65
CA GLU A 787 -49.46 53.06 19.00
C GLU A 787 -47.92 53.33 18.92
N PRO A 788 -47.28 53.87 19.98
CA PRO A 788 -45.83 54.12 19.98
C PRO A 788 -44.99 52.85 19.83
N THR A 789 -44.00 52.90 18.93
CA THR A 789 -43.04 51.81 18.68
C THR A 789 -41.60 52.33 18.71
N LYS A 790 -40.65 51.46 19.12
CA LYS A 790 -39.20 51.70 19.00
C LYS A 790 -38.59 51.04 17.77
N VAL A 791 -39.37 50.23 17.06
CA VAL A 791 -38.95 49.50 15.86
C VAL A 791 -39.04 50.44 14.67
N SER A 792 -37.93 50.64 13.96
CA SER A 792 -37.90 51.44 12.74
C SER A 792 -38.67 50.73 11.63
N SER A 793 -39.40 51.51 10.83
CA SER A 793 -40.07 51.01 9.63
C SER A 793 -39.50 51.70 8.41
N PHE A 794 -39.36 50.96 7.30
CA PHE A 794 -38.71 51.43 6.09
C PHE A 794 -39.53 51.04 4.86
N PHE A 795 -39.78 52.00 3.97
CA PHE A 795 -40.47 51.78 2.70
C PHE A 795 -39.63 52.29 1.54
N LYS A 796 -38.93 51.38 0.86
CA LYS A 796 -38.10 51.70 -0.31
C LYS A 796 -38.65 51.01 -1.55
N TYR A 797 -38.76 51.73 -2.66
CA TYR A 797 -39.34 51.23 -3.92
C TYR A 797 -40.69 50.50 -3.71
N CYS A 798 -41.59 51.12 -2.95
CA CYS A 798 -42.94 50.61 -2.71
C CYS A 798 -43.97 51.37 -3.56
N LYS A 799 -45.00 50.68 -4.05
CA LYS A 799 -46.16 51.24 -4.73
C LYS A 799 -47.40 51.02 -3.87
N PHE A 800 -48.12 52.10 -3.59
CA PHE A 800 -49.38 52.07 -2.84
C PHE A 800 -50.51 52.54 -3.76
N GLU A 801 -51.51 51.70 -3.96
CA GLU A 801 -52.59 51.94 -4.90
C GLU A 801 -53.95 51.70 -4.23
N TYR A 802 -54.97 52.48 -4.59
CA TYR A 802 -56.38 52.27 -4.24
C TYR A 802 -56.78 52.30 -2.74
N ALA A 803 -55.87 52.58 -1.81
CA ALA A 803 -56.21 52.79 -0.38
C ALA A 803 -57.06 54.05 -0.16
N THR A 804 -57.83 54.09 0.93
CA THR A 804 -58.40 55.34 1.47
C THR A 804 -57.27 56.22 2.02
N THR A 805 -56.31 55.62 2.73
CA THR A 805 -55.08 56.28 3.17
C THR A 805 -53.95 55.26 3.11
N ALA A 806 -52.94 55.46 2.26
CA ALA A 806 -51.87 54.49 2.06
C ALA A 806 -51.11 54.18 3.37
N ILE A 807 -50.54 55.20 4.01
CA ILE A 807 -49.84 55.08 5.29
C ILE A 807 -50.47 56.08 6.27
N ASP A 808 -51.09 55.57 7.34
CA ASP A 808 -51.65 56.37 8.45
C ASP A 808 -50.66 56.37 9.63
N VAL A 809 -49.98 57.49 9.87
CA VAL A 809 -48.97 57.63 10.92
C VAL A 809 -49.54 58.43 12.10
N ARG A 810 -49.99 57.74 13.15
CA ARG A 810 -50.41 58.40 14.41
C ARG A 810 -49.27 58.45 15.42
N HIS A 811 -48.37 57.47 15.34
CA HIS A 811 -47.15 57.36 16.13
C HIS A 811 -46.00 56.80 15.27
N GLY A 812 -44.75 56.96 15.73
CA GLY A 812 -43.56 56.45 15.02
C GLY A 812 -43.02 57.40 13.95
N MET A 813 -41.91 57.00 13.32
CA MET A 813 -41.22 57.76 12.26
C MET A 813 -40.78 56.79 11.14
N PRO A 814 -41.70 56.31 10.30
CA PRO A 814 -41.33 55.47 9.16
C PRO A 814 -40.48 56.26 8.15
N GLU A 815 -39.45 55.61 7.61
CA GLU A 815 -38.55 56.17 6.59
C GLU A 815 -38.96 55.79 5.17
#